data_AF-A0A3P9LTC1-F1
#
_entry.id   AF-A0A3P9LTC1-F1
#
_cell.length_a   1.000
_cell.length_b   1.000
_cell.length_c   1.000
_cell.angle_alpha   90.00
_cell.angle_beta   90.00
_cell.angle_gamma   90.00
#
_symmetry.space_group_name_H-M   'P 1'
#
loop_
_entity.id
_entity.type
_entity.pdbx_description
1 polymer ?
#
loop_
_entity_poly.entity_id
_entity_poly.type
_entity_poly.pdbx_seq_one_letter_code
_entity_poly.pdbx_strand_id
1 'polypeptide(L)'
;MSSSPLSKKRRLSGTETKTGSHCSSSNSVRTDLSHTPANGMAKNGNDAEIDEGLYSRQLYVLGHEAMKRMQNSNVLISGMRGLGVEIAKNVILGGVRSVTVHDQGVAEWRDLSSQFYLREEDLGKNRAEMSQLRLAELNNYVPVTAYTGALTEDYLTKFQVVVLTNSTLDEQKHFGDFCHSKGIKIIIADTRGLFGQLFCDFGEEMVVYDSNGEQPLSAMISMITKDTAGVVTCLDEARHGFESGDYVTFTEVQGMVELNGCQPVEIKVLGPYTFSICDTTGFSDYVRGGIVSQVKMPKKIGFKSMSSSMSEPEFVLTDFAKFDRPGQLHVGFQAIHTFQKKHNRLPAPWNRADGDELLNLAKEVNSAQTGSAKVEELDEDLIKKVSFLAAGDLSPINAFIGGVAAQEVMKACTGKFMPIMQWLYFDALECLSEDAGVQLTEEECAPRNSRYDGQIAVFGTKLQDLLARQRYFLVGAGAIGCELLKNFAMIGLASGEGEVIVTDMDTIEKSNLNRQFLFRPSDVTKMKSDTAAAAVKQMNPSIRITGHQNRVGPETERVYDDDFFESLDGVANALDNVDARMYMDRRCVYYRKPLLESGTLGTKGNVQVVIPFLTESYSSSQDPPEKSIPICTLKNFPNAIEHTLQWARDEFEGLFKQPPENAMQYLTDPKFMERTLKLPGAQPLEVLDAVYKCVVTDCPHSWADCVAWARNHWQCQYSNNIRQLLHNFPPDQLTSSGAPFWSGPKRCPHPLEFSTSNDLHMDYVLAAANLFAQMYGLPGSTDRAGLVKILQEVKVPTFTPRSGVKIHVSDQELQSSNSSVDDSKLEELKTKLPSPESFQFKLNPIEFEKDDDTNFHMDFIVAASNLRAENYDIPPADRHKSKLIAGKIIPAIATTTAAVVGLVCLELIKVVQGHKKLETYKNGFMNLALPFFAYSEPIAAPKHKYYETEWSLWDRFEVTGMQANGEEMTLRQFLDYFKNEHQLEITMLSQGVSMLYSFFMPAAKLKERLDLPMTEIVTKVSKKKLGKHVKALVFELCCNDTSDEDVEVPYVRYTIR
;
A
#
# COMPACT_ATOMS: atom_id res chain seq x y z
N MET A 1 1.27 -20.16 -14.45
CA MET A 1 0.56 -20.01 -15.74
C MET A 1 0.19 -18.54 -15.87
N SER A 2 0.89 -17.76 -16.71
CA SER A 2 0.61 -16.34 -16.90
C SER A 2 -0.04 -16.10 -18.27
N SER A 3 -1.21 -15.48 -18.29
CA SER A 3 -1.84 -14.96 -19.49
C SER A 3 -1.18 -13.62 -19.86
N SER A 4 -0.54 -13.56 -21.03
CA SER A 4 0.08 -12.34 -21.56
C SER A 4 -0.98 -11.35 -22.08
N PRO A 5 -0.91 -10.05 -21.76
CA PRO A 5 -1.67 -9.03 -22.49
C PRO A 5 -0.96 -8.61 -23.77
N LEU A 6 -1.73 -8.44 -24.85
CA LEU A 6 -1.26 -8.09 -26.19
C LEU A 6 -1.19 -6.57 -26.40
N SER A 7 -0.11 -6.16 -27.05
CA SER A 7 0.32 -4.83 -27.46
C SER A 7 -0.69 -3.96 -28.23
N LYS A 8 -0.67 -2.64 -28.01
CA LYS A 8 -1.06 -1.64 -29.04
C LYS A 8 -0.09 -0.45 -29.12
N LYS A 9 0.54 -0.30 -30.28
CA LYS A 9 1.29 0.89 -30.72
C LYS A 9 0.30 1.98 -31.14
N ARG A 10 0.35 3.17 -30.53
CA ARG A 10 -0.18 4.42 -31.14
C ARG A 10 0.92 5.05 -31.99
N ARG A 11 0.69 5.13 -33.31
CA ARG A 11 1.47 5.99 -34.23
C ARG A 11 0.81 7.37 -34.23
N LEU A 12 1.52 8.39 -33.78
CA LEU A 12 1.25 9.78 -34.13
C LEU A 12 2.00 10.07 -35.42
N SER A 13 1.28 10.32 -36.52
CA SER A 13 1.83 10.87 -37.75
C SER A 13 1.52 12.36 -37.81
N GLY A 14 2.55 13.18 -37.61
CA GLY A 14 2.51 14.58 -38.03
C GLY A 14 2.90 14.69 -39.51
N THR A 15 2.23 15.59 -40.23
CA THR A 15 2.80 16.25 -41.41
C THR A 15 2.35 17.69 -41.44
N GLU A 16 3.33 18.58 -41.49
CA GLU A 16 3.19 20.01 -41.76
C GLU A 16 2.61 20.25 -43.16
N THR A 17 1.84 21.31 -43.34
CA THR A 17 1.89 22.14 -44.55
C THR A 17 1.45 23.57 -44.24
N LYS A 18 2.33 24.52 -44.54
CA LYS A 18 2.06 25.96 -44.60
C LYS A 18 1.18 26.27 -45.81
N THR A 19 0.21 27.16 -45.67
CA THR A 19 -0.08 28.23 -46.65
C THR A 19 -0.82 29.36 -45.92
N GLY A 20 -0.36 30.60 -46.13
CA GLY A 20 -0.98 31.79 -45.56
C GLY A 20 -2.07 32.38 -46.46
N SER A 21 -2.92 33.22 -45.89
CA SER A 21 -3.51 34.37 -46.56
C SER A 21 -4.20 35.29 -45.54
N HIS A 22 -3.93 36.58 -45.68
CA HIS A 22 -4.57 37.71 -45.01
C HIS A 22 -6.11 37.73 -45.15
N CYS A 23 -6.81 38.20 -44.11
CA CYS A 23 -7.70 39.37 -44.19
C CYS A 23 -8.26 39.78 -42.82
N SER A 24 -8.62 41.06 -42.75
CA SER A 24 -8.74 41.96 -41.61
C SER A 24 -10.12 42.03 -40.94
N SER A 25 -10.09 42.43 -39.66
CA SER A 25 -11.06 43.24 -38.87
C SER A 25 -12.54 43.36 -39.31
N SER A 26 -13.46 43.02 -38.40
CA SER A 26 -14.32 43.98 -37.67
C SER A 26 -15.58 43.33 -37.03
N ASN A 27 -16.01 43.94 -35.92
CA ASN A 27 -17.37 43.96 -35.34
C ASN A 27 -17.87 42.81 -34.45
N SER A 28 -17.65 43.01 -33.14
CA SER A 28 -18.64 43.03 -32.04
C SER A 28 -20.06 42.50 -32.30
N VAL A 29 -20.48 41.53 -31.48
CA VAL A 29 -21.75 41.58 -30.71
C VAL A 29 -21.53 40.82 -29.40
N ARG A 30 -21.77 41.51 -28.27
CA ARG A 30 -21.90 40.93 -26.92
C ARG A 30 -23.23 40.21 -26.81
N THR A 31 -23.21 38.97 -26.32
CA THR A 31 -24.37 38.35 -25.68
C THR A 31 -23.91 37.65 -24.41
N ASP A 32 -24.24 38.29 -23.28
CA ASP A 32 -24.12 37.76 -21.93
C ASP A 32 -25.07 36.57 -21.76
N LEU A 33 -24.52 35.40 -21.44
CA LEU A 33 -25.25 34.30 -20.81
C LEU A 33 -24.33 33.64 -19.78
N SER A 34 -24.39 34.15 -18.54
CA SER A 34 -23.79 33.55 -17.36
C SER A 34 -24.57 32.30 -16.95
N HIS A 35 -24.04 31.12 -17.25
CA HIS A 35 -24.41 29.88 -16.57
C HIS A 35 -23.22 29.40 -15.74
N THR A 36 -23.18 29.86 -14.49
CA THR A 36 -22.35 29.29 -13.43
C THR A 36 -23.03 27.99 -12.97
N PRO A 37 -22.36 26.83 -12.98
CA PRO A 37 -22.88 25.64 -12.32
C PRO A 37 -22.86 25.88 -10.81
N ALA A 38 -24.00 25.73 -10.16
CA ALA A 38 -24.12 25.83 -8.71
C ALA A 38 -23.38 24.65 -8.05
N ASN A 39 -22.15 24.89 -7.60
CA ASN A 39 -21.51 24.06 -6.58
C ASN A 39 -22.28 24.24 -5.27
N GLY A 40 -22.79 23.13 -4.72
CA GLY A 40 -23.49 23.10 -3.44
C GLY A 40 -22.58 23.61 -2.33
N MET A 41 -22.87 24.81 -1.83
CA MET A 41 -22.31 25.30 -0.58
C MET A 41 -22.80 24.43 0.58
N ALA A 42 -21.87 23.98 1.41
CA ALA A 42 -22.12 23.31 2.67
C ALA A 42 -23.14 24.11 3.52
N LYS A 43 -24.20 23.44 3.96
CA LYS A 43 -25.14 23.98 4.93
C LYS A 43 -24.44 24.09 6.29
N ASN A 44 -24.51 25.27 6.89
CA ASN A 44 -24.25 25.46 8.32
C ASN A 44 -25.31 24.68 9.13
N GLY A 45 -24.87 23.80 10.04
CA GLY A 45 -25.68 23.28 11.14
C GLY A 45 -25.60 21.75 11.37
N ASN A 46 -24.77 21.37 12.34
CA ASN A 46 -24.90 20.23 13.27
C ASN A 46 -24.72 18.75 12.86
N ASP A 47 -24.31 18.42 11.64
CA ASP A 47 -23.58 17.16 11.37
C ASP A 47 -22.77 17.37 10.10
N ALA A 48 -21.45 17.56 10.22
CA ALA A 48 -20.59 17.63 9.05
C ALA A 48 -20.47 16.21 8.47
N GLU A 49 -21.17 15.94 7.38
CA GLU A 49 -21.09 14.67 6.67
C GLU A 49 -19.63 14.44 6.21
N ILE A 50 -19.07 13.27 6.52
CA ILE A 50 -17.67 12.95 6.18
C ILE A 50 -17.56 12.80 4.66
N ASP A 51 -16.66 13.54 4.02
CA ASP A 51 -16.36 13.41 2.58
C ASP A 51 -15.62 12.09 2.30
N GLU A 52 -16.37 11.01 2.04
CA GLU A 52 -15.80 9.70 1.73
C GLU A 52 -14.93 9.72 0.47
N GLY A 53 -15.15 10.66 -0.46
CA GLY A 53 -14.32 10.80 -1.65
C GLY A 53 -12.90 11.29 -1.35
N LEU A 54 -12.73 12.12 -0.31
CA LEU A 54 -11.41 12.56 0.16
C LEU A 54 -10.79 11.55 1.15
N TYR A 55 -11.57 11.13 2.16
CA TYR A 55 -11.07 10.32 3.28
C TYR A 55 -11.17 8.81 3.05
N SER A 56 -11.58 8.34 1.87
CA SER A 56 -11.82 6.91 1.55
C SER A 56 -10.80 5.96 2.19
N ARG A 57 -9.50 6.16 1.95
CA ARG A 57 -8.46 5.22 2.40
C ARG A 57 -8.18 5.30 3.90
N GLN A 58 -8.37 6.48 4.48
CA GLN A 58 -8.21 6.73 5.92
C GLN A 58 -9.41 6.19 6.72
N LEU A 59 -10.62 6.22 6.15
CA LEU A 59 -11.82 5.66 6.77
C LEU A 59 -11.68 4.16 7.02
N TYR A 60 -11.03 3.42 6.13
CA TYR A 60 -10.73 2.00 6.34
C TYR A 60 -9.67 1.73 7.43
N VAL A 61 -9.00 2.76 7.93
CA VAL A 61 -8.05 2.67 9.05
C VAL A 61 -8.72 3.08 10.36
N LEU A 62 -9.40 4.23 10.38
CA LEU A 62 -9.96 4.83 11.60
C LEU A 62 -11.42 4.44 11.86
N GLY A 63 -12.23 4.35 10.80
CA GLY A 63 -13.68 4.25 10.85
C GLY A 63 -14.39 5.60 11.00
N HIS A 64 -15.67 5.65 10.60
CA HIS A 64 -16.49 6.87 10.64
C HIS A 64 -16.62 7.48 12.04
N GLU A 65 -16.81 6.64 13.08
CA GLU A 65 -16.98 7.12 14.45
C GLU A 65 -15.73 7.83 15.00
N ALA A 66 -14.54 7.32 14.68
CA ALA A 66 -13.30 8.00 15.03
C ALA A 66 -13.17 9.33 14.27
N MET A 67 -13.46 9.34 12.97
CA MET A 67 -13.42 10.58 12.16
C MET A 67 -14.37 11.66 12.67
N LYS A 68 -15.59 11.31 13.09
CA LYS A 68 -16.55 12.26 13.69
C LYS A 68 -15.99 12.90 14.97
N ARG A 69 -15.27 12.13 15.80
CA ARG A 69 -14.62 12.67 17.01
C ARG A 69 -13.48 13.62 16.64
N MET A 70 -12.67 13.27 15.63
CA MET A 70 -11.60 14.15 15.14
C MET A 70 -12.13 15.50 14.64
N GLN A 71 -13.22 15.50 13.87
CA GLN A 71 -13.87 16.72 13.36
C GLN A 71 -14.41 17.65 14.46
N ASN A 72 -14.44 17.18 15.72
CA ASN A 72 -14.84 17.97 16.89
C ASN A 72 -13.66 18.41 17.78
N SER A 73 -12.42 18.04 17.44
CA SER A 73 -11.22 18.34 18.22
C SER A 73 -10.38 19.46 17.63
N ASN A 74 -10.14 20.51 18.42
CA ASN A 74 -9.18 21.57 18.12
C ASN A 74 -7.79 21.18 18.62
N VAL A 75 -6.79 21.32 17.77
CA VAL A 75 -5.40 20.94 18.07
C VAL A 75 -4.50 22.17 18.03
N LEU A 76 -3.68 22.36 19.07
CA LEU A 76 -2.58 23.32 19.09
C LEU A 76 -1.26 22.61 18.83
N ILE A 77 -0.42 23.14 17.96
CA ILE A 77 0.93 22.66 17.70
C ILE A 77 1.91 23.82 17.92
N SER A 78 2.69 23.72 18.99
CA SER A 78 3.68 24.72 19.38
C SER A 78 5.08 24.32 18.93
N GLY A 79 5.79 25.25 18.29
CA GLY A 79 7.07 25.05 17.61
C GLY A 79 6.86 24.69 16.14
N MET A 80 7.38 25.51 15.22
CA MET A 80 7.19 25.39 13.77
C MET A 80 8.49 25.21 12.98
N ARG A 81 9.40 24.43 13.56
CA ARG A 81 10.53 23.81 12.86
C ARG A 81 10.07 22.55 12.10
N GLY A 82 11.00 21.76 11.57
CA GLY A 82 10.70 20.54 10.80
C GLY A 82 9.76 19.58 11.48
N LEU A 83 10.02 19.24 12.75
CA LEU A 83 9.17 18.32 13.51
C LEU A 83 7.73 18.84 13.63
N GLY A 84 7.57 20.10 14.04
CA GLY A 84 6.25 20.71 14.17
C GLY A 84 5.48 20.73 12.86
N VAL A 85 6.12 21.10 11.74
CA VAL A 85 5.43 21.20 10.44
C VAL A 85 5.05 19.82 9.91
N GLU A 86 5.86 18.80 10.19
CA GLU A 86 5.55 17.41 9.86
C GLU A 86 4.31 16.92 10.64
N ILE A 87 4.26 17.20 11.95
CA ILE A 87 3.08 16.87 12.78
C ILE A 87 1.85 17.60 12.25
N ALA A 88 1.96 18.92 12.00
CA ALA A 88 0.86 19.74 11.51
C ALA A 88 0.33 19.24 10.17
N LYS A 89 1.20 18.93 9.21
CA LYS A 89 0.80 18.33 7.92
C LYS A 89 -0.08 17.11 8.12
N ASN A 90 0.38 16.14 8.92
CA ASN A 90 -0.31 14.87 9.10
C ASN A 90 -1.63 15.04 9.87
N VAL A 91 -1.70 15.93 10.86
CA VAL A 91 -2.93 16.22 11.61
C VAL A 91 -3.98 16.95 10.74
N ILE A 92 -3.55 17.89 9.90
CA ILE A 92 -4.43 18.61 8.97
C ILE A 92 -4.99 17.65 7.91
N LEU A 93 -4.13 16.82 7.31
CA LEU A 93 -4.57 15.77 6.38
C LEU A 93 -5.51 14.76 7.04
N GLY A 94 -5.31 14.51 8.34
CA GLY A 94 -6.18 13.68 9.17
C GLY A 94 -7.61 14.19 9.32
N GLY A 95 -7.86 15.48 9.18
CA GLY A 95 -9.23 16.03 9.22
C GLY A 95 -9.75 16.31 10.63
N VAL A 96 -8.97 17.02 11.46
CA VAL A 96 -9.43 17.54 12.76
C VAL A 96 -10.33 18.78 12.60
N ARG A 97 -10.97 19.26 13.68
CA ARG A 97 -11.82 20.46 13.62
C ARG A 97 -11.09 21.71 13.17
N SER A 98 -9.91 21.96 13.74
CA SER A 98 -9.04 23.09 13.41
C SER A 98 -7.64 22.83 13.94
N VAL A 99 -6.65 23.45 13.30
CA VAL A 99 -5.27 23.44 13.77
C VAL A 99 -4.81 24.86 14.03
N THR A 100 -4.28 25.11 15.22
CA THR A 100 -3.54 26.33 15.53
C THR A 100 -2.06 26.01 15.57
N VAL A 101 -1.26 26.68 14.75
CA VAL A 101 0.19 26.61 14.79
C VAL A 101 0.75 27.78 15.59
N HIS A 102 1.68 27.52 16.49
CA HIS A 102 2.29 28.52 17.35
C HIS A 102 3.82 28.49 17.23
N ASP A 103 4.43 29.67 17.09
CA ASP A 103 5.88 29.83 17.21
C ASP A 103 6.21 31.30 17.49
N GLN A 104 7.18 31.56 18.36
CA GLN A 104 7.71 32.90 18.64
C GLN A 104 9.01 33.19 17.87
N GLY A 105 9.68 32.15 17.38
CA GLY A 105 10.93 32.26 16.65
C GLY A 105 10.74 32.67 15.20
N VAL A 106 11.85 33.16 14.64
CA VAL A 106 11.96 33.49 13.21
C VAL A 106 12.58 32.33 12.44
N ALA A 107 12.37 32.31 11.13
CA ALA A 107 12.98 31.34 10.23
C ALA A 107 14.49 31.61 10.12
N GLU A 108 15.29 30.59 10.44
CA GLU A 108 16.75 30.59 10.33
C GLU A 108 17.21 29.60 9.27
N TRP A 109 18.46 29.72 8.79
CA TRP A 109 19.04 28.82 7.79
C TRP A 109 18.91 27.33 8.15
N ARG A 110 19.18 27.01 9.41
CA ARG A 110 19.07 25.64 9.93
C ARG A 110 17.66 25.07 9.88
N ASP A 111 16.62 25.90 9.93
CA ASP A 111 15.23 25.42 9.91
C ASP A 111 14.88 24.84 8.53
N LEU A 112 15.51 25.32 7.44
CA LEU A 112 15.28 24.84 6.07
C LEU A 112 15.84 23.43 5.81
N SER A 113 16.60 22.85 6.76
CA SER A 113 17.12 21.48 6.67
C SER A 113 16.03 20.42 6.75
N SER A 114 14.85 20.79 7.25
CA SER A 114 13.73 19.86 7.41
C SER A 114 12.35 20.52 7.27
N GLN A 115 12.24 21.84 7.39
CA GLN A 115 10.99 22.58 7.24
C GLN A 115 10.68 22.84 5.76
N PHE A 116 9.89 21.96 5.16
CA PHE A 116 9.58 21.92 3.72
C PHE A 116 8.60 23.00 3.20
N TYR A 117 8.12 23.90 4.06
CA TYR A 117 7.25 25.04 3.74
C TYR A 117 7.90 26.41 3.90
N LEU A 118 8.99 26.51 4.66
CA LEU A 118 9.84 27.70 4.62
C LEU A 118 10.58 27.78 3.29
N ARG A 119 10.78 28.99 2.82
CA ARG A 119 11.60 29.32 1.64
C ARG A 119 12.76 30.21 2.08
N GLU A 120 13.80 30.31 1.27
CA GLU A 120 14.94 31.20 1.57
C GLU A 120 14.50 32.68 1.69
N GLU A 121 13.45 33.07 0.95
CA GLU A 121 12.83 34.40 1.06
C GLU A 121 12.06 34.64 2.37
N ASP A 122 11.90 33.63 3.21
CA ASP A 122 11.20 33.70 4.49
C ASP A 122 12.13 33.87 5.69
N LEU A 123 13.45 33.82 5.47
CA LEU A 123 14.44 34.02 6.53
C LEU A 123 14.20 35.34 7.28
N GLY A 124 14.19 35.27 8.62
CA GLY A 124 13.89 36.39 9.50
C GLY A 124 12.41 36.68 9.75
N LYS A 125 11.48 36.03 9.05
CA LYS A 125 10.03 36.12 9.33
C LYS A 125 9.59 35.07 10.34
N ASN A 126 8.44 35.27 10.99
CA ASN A 126 7.91 34.31 11.96
C ASN A 126 7.53 32.97 11.27
N ARG A 127 7.96 31.85 11.87
CA ARG A 127 7.75 30.51 11.26
C ARG A 127 6.29 30.09 11.19
N ALA A 128 5.48 30.40 12.21
CA ALA A 128 4.07 30.02 12.24
C ALA A 128 3.26 30.78 11.18
N GLU A 129 3.49 32.08 11.06
CA GLU A 129 2.83 32.92 10.04
C GLU A 129 3.16 32.45 8.62
N MET A 130 4.45 32.19 8.34
CA MET A 130 4.87 31.76 7.01
C MET A 130 4.39 30.37 6.63
N SER A 131 4.25 29.48 7.62
CA SER A 131 3.79 28.10 7.39
C SER A 131 2.28 27.98 7.25
N GLN A 132 1.51 28.87 7.90
CA GLN A 132 0.06 28.78 7.99
C GLN A 132 -0.62 28.71 6.62
N LEU A 133 -0.20 29.55 5.67
CA LEU A 133 -0.81 29.60 4.33
C LEU A 133 -0.68 28.27 3.60
N ARG A 134 0.51 27.66 3.63
CA ARG A 134 0.78 26.38 2.93
C ARG A 134 0.14 25.19 3.63
N LEU A 135 0.06 25.24 4.95
CA LEU A 135 -0.65 24.24 5.75
C LEU A 135 -2.17 24.28 5.48
N ALA A 136 -2.76 25.46 5.34
CA ALA A 136 -4.19 25.62 5.07
C ALA A 136 -4.61 25.03 3.70
N GLU A 137 -3.70 24.98 2.71
CA GLU A 137 -3.97 24.40 1.40
C GLU A 137 -4.07 22.86 1.39
N LEU A 138 -3.60 22.19 2.45
CA LEU A 138 -3.58 20.73 2.51
C LEU A 138 -4.99 20.14 2.59
N ASN A 139 -5.88 20.80 3.32
CA ASN A 139 -7.22 20.30 3.57
C ASN A 139 -8.22 21.44 3.80
N ASN A 140 -9.08 21.69 2.82
CA ASN A 140 -10.08 22.77 2.86
C ASN A 140 -11.11 22.62 4.00
N TYR A 141 -11.23 21.42 4.60
CA TYR A 141 -12.12 21.19 5.73
C TYR A 141 -11.50 21.60 7.08
N VAL A 142 -10.19 21.83 7.14
CA VAL A 142 -9.47 22.12 8.39
C VAL A 142 -8.95 23.55 8.37
N PRO A 143 -9.60 24.50 9.08
CA PRO A 143 -9.05 25.84 9.23
C PRO A 143 -7.73 25.79 10.01
N VAL A 144 -6.71 26.47 9.47
CA VAL A 144 -5.40 26.62 10.09
C VAL A 144 -5.18 28.07 10.48
N THR A 145 -4.79 28.33 11.73
CA THR A 145 -4.49 29.68 12.22
C THR A 145 -3.09 29.74 12.83
N ALA A 146 -2.43 30.90 12.73
CA ALA A 146 -1.15 31.15 13.38
C ALA A 146 -1.35 31.92 14.69
N TYR A 147 -0.56 31.60 15.70
CA TYR A 147 -0.46 32.33 16.96
C TYR A 147 1.01 32.64 17.28
N THR A 148 1.32 33.91 17.55
CA THR A 148 2.70 34.39 17.77
C THR A 148 2.93 34.96 19.17
N GLY A 149 1.88 34.98 20.01
CA GLY A 149 1.95 35.46 21.39
C GLY A 149 2.55 34.43 22.34
N ALA A 150 2.70 34.78 23.62
CA ALA A 150 3.05 33.81 24.66
C ALA A 150 1.92 32.80 24.88
N LEU A 151 2.28 31.54 25.08
CA LEU A 151 1.34 30.55 25.57
C LEU A 151 0.98 30.87 27.01
N THR A 152 -0.31 30.86 27.30
CA THR A 152 -0.86 31.05 28.65
C THR A 152 -1.81 29.91 28.96
N GLU A 153 -1.95 29.58 30.24
CA GLU A 153 -2.90 28.57 30.72
C GLU A 153 -4.31 28.79 30.15
N ASP A 154 -4.82 30.02 30.22
CA ASP A 154 -6.13 30.39 29.68
C ASP A 154 -6.24 30.13 28.17
N TYR A 155 -5.16 30.38 27.42
CA TYR A 155 -5.16 30.12 25.98
C TYR A 155 -5.23 28.62 25.66
N LEU A 156 -4.54 27.79 26.45
CA LEU A 156 -4.53 26.33 26.25
C LEU A 156 -5.91 25.69 26.46
N THR A 157 -6.77 26.27 27.32
CA THR A 157 -8.14 25.75 27.57
C THR A 157 -9.05 25.70 26.34
N LYS A 158 -8.66 26.33 25.24
CA LYS A 158 -9.40 26.34 23.96
C LYS A 158 -9.22 25.04 23.15
N PHE A 159 -8.25 24.21 23.51
CA PHE A 159 -7.84 23.04 22.73
C PHE A 159 -8.16 21.73 23.45
N GLN A 160 -8.44 20.70 22.66
CA GLN A 160 -8.59 19.33 23.17
C GLN A 160 -7.24 18.62 23.24
N VAL A 161 -6.35 18.92 22.29
CA VAL A 161 -5.00 18.36 22.20
C VAL A 161 -3.98 19.49 22.03
N VAL A 162 -2.92 19.45 22.83
CA VAL A 162 -1.77 20.35 22.75
C VAL A 162 -0.52 19.54 22.42
N VAL A 163 0.19 19.94 21.37
CA VAL A 163 1.49 19.38 21.00
C VAL A 163 2.55 20.43 21.27
N LEU A 164 3.56 20.10 22.09
CA LEU A 164 4.74 20.93 22.30
C LEU A 164 5.94 20.32 21.58
N THR A 165 6.58 21.12 20.73
CA THR A 165 7.85 20.77 20.09
C THR A 165 8.87 21.87 20.35
N ASN A 166 10.14 21.49 20.52
CA ASN A 166 11.24 22.42 20.75
C ASN A 166 11.01 23.42 21.91
N SER A 167 10.24 23.03 22.93
CA SER A 167 9.94 23.83 24.12
C SER A 167 11.00 23.62 25.21
N THR A 168 11.09 24.55 26.16
CA THR A 168 11.97 24.36 27.31
C THR A 168 11.39 23.34 28.29
N LEU A 169 12.25 22.67 29.07
CA LEU A 169 11.77 21.69 30.07
C LEU A 169 10.86 22.32 31.13
N ASP A 170 11.10 23.59 31.48
CA ASP A 170 10.25 24.32 32.44
C ASP A 170 8.84 24.54 31.86
N GLU A 171 8.73 24.92 30.59
CA GLU A 171 7.44 25.03 29.89
C GLU A 171 6.76 23.66 29.74
N GLN A 172 7.52 22.62 29.40
CA GLN A 172 7.00 21.25 29.28
C GLN A 172 6.38 20.76 30.58
N LYS A 173 7.06 20.94 31.73
CA LYS A 173 6.53 20.58 33.04
C LYS A 173 5.32 21.43 33.40
N HIS A 174 5.43 22.75 33.25
CA HIS A 174 4.36 23.68 33.61
C HIS A 174 3.08 23.41 32.82
N PHE A 175 3.16 23.41 31.49
CA PHE A 175 2.00 23.18 30.63
C PHE A 175 1.55 21.71 30.64
N GLY A 176 2.47 20.77 30.81
CA GLY A 176 2.14 19.34 30.97
C GLY A 176 1.26 19.08 32.18
N ASP A 177 1.70 19.51 33.37
CA ASP A 177 0.92 19.34 34.60
C ASP A 177 -0.38 20.17 34.57
N PHE A 178 -0.36 21.36 33.97
CA PHE A 178 -1.59 22.15 33.76
C PHE A 178 -2.59 21.40 32.87
N CYS A 179 -2.16 20.93 31.69
CA CYS A 179 -3.03 20.22 30.76
C CYS A 179 -3.62 18.96 31.41
N HIS A 180 -2.78 18.19 32.11
CA HIS A 180 -3.20 17.03 32.89
C HIS A 180 -4.34 17.39 33.87
N SER A 181 -4.15 18.44 34.68
CA SER A 181 -5.13 18.89 35.68
C SER A 181 -6.45 19.40 35.08
N LYS A 182 -6.46 19.78 33.80
CA LYS A 182 -7.63 20.28 33.06
C LYS A 182 -8.24 19.23 32.12
N GLY A 183 -7.67 18.02 32.05
CA GLY A 183 -8.10 16.98 31.12
C GLY A 183 -7.79 17.28 29.64
N ILE A 184 -6.89 18.24 29.37
CA ILE A 184 -6.39 18.54 28.03
C ILE A 184 -5.31 17.52 27.70
N LYS A 185 -5.40 16.89 26.52
CA LYS A 185 -4.43 15.87 26.10
C LYS A 185 -3.14 16.55 25.68
N ILE A 186 -1.99 16.12 26.18
CA ILE A 186 -0.70 16.72 25.82
C ILE A 186 0.26 15.69 25.21
N ILE A 187 0.97 16.14 24.18
CA ILE A 187 2.02 15.39 23.50
C ILE A 187 3.25 16.30 23.45
N ILE A 188 4.41 15.77 23.81
CA ILE A 188 5.68 16.49 23.76
C ILE A 188 6.62 15.71 22.87
N ALA A 189 7.19 16.35 21.85
CA ALA A 189 8.10 15.69 20.92
C ALA A 189 9.31 16.59 20.65
N ASP A 190 10.52 16.03 20.73
CA ASP A 190 11.76 16.73 20.42
C ASP A 190 12.69 15.86 19.59
N THR A 191 13.41 16.49 18.66
CA THR A 191 14.43 15.86 17.82
C THR A 191 15.74 16.62 17.96
N ARG A 192 16.85 15.87 18.02
CA ARG A 192 18.21 16.37 18.25
C ARG A 192 19.18 15.54 17.41
N GLY A 193 19.45 16.00 16.18
CA GLY A 193 20.25 15.23 15.22
C GLY A 193 19.65 13.85 14.98
N LEU A 194 20.39 12.79 15.30
CA LEU A 194 19.97 11.39 15.15
C LEU A 194 19.11 10.85 16.30
N PHE A 195 18.76 11.69 17.29
CA PHE A 195 17.94 11.32 18.44
C PHE A 195 16.55 11.93 18.37
N GLY A 196 15.56 11.21 18.88
CA GLY A 196 14.18 11.68 19.05
C GLY A 196 13.59 11.22 20.37
N GLN A 197 12.72 12.04 20.95
CA GLN A 197 11.86 11.67 22.06
C GLN A 197 10.40 12.03 21.78
N LEU A 198 9.49 11.27 22.36
CA LEU A 198 8.06 11.51 22.35
C LEU A 198 7.48 11.13 23.71
N PHE A 199 6.63 11.99 24.26
CA PHE A 199 5.89 11.79 25.50
C PHE A 199 4.41 12.03 25.26
N CYS A 200 3.57 11.17 25.84
CA CYS A 200 2.11 11.32 25.80
C CYS A 200 1.53 11.32 27.22
N ASP A 201 0.63 12.28 27.47
CA ASP A 201 -0.21 12.32 28.66
C ASP A 201 -1.64 12.68 28.27
N PHE A 202 -2.50 11.66 28.35
CA PHE A 202 -3.91 11.77 28.00
C PHE A 202 -4.82 11.83 29.23
N GLY A 203 -4.28 12.23 30.38
CA GLY A 203 -5.01 12.40 31.64
C GLY A 203 -5.23 11.10 32.42
N GLU A 204 -5.78 11.23 33.63
CA GLU A 204 -5.98 10.11 34.56
C GLU A 204 -7.00 9.07 34.07
N GLU A 205 -7.93 9.46 33.19
CA GLU A 205 -8.90 8.56 32.57
C GLU A 205 -9.05 8.84 31.07
N MET A 206 -8.65 7.88 30.25
CA MET A 206 -8.91 7.82 28.82
C MET A 206 -9.58 6.50 28.46
N VAL A 207 -10.61 6.57 27.61
CA VAL A 207 -11.28 5.39 27.06
C VAL A 207 -10.69 5.06 25.70
N VAL A 208 -10.11 3.86 25.58
CA VAL A 208 -9.66 3.26 24.32
C VAL A 208 -10.75 2.29 23.86
N TYR A 209 -11.40 2.61 22.74
CA TYR A 209 -12.51 1.82 22.19
C TYR A 209 -12.05 0.63 21.35
N ASP A 210 -10.83 0.71 20.83
CA ASP A 210 -10.16 -0.35 20.07
C ASP A 210 -8.66 -0.23 20.33
N SER A 211 -8.06 -1.26 20.91
CA SER A 211 -6.65 -1.25 21.30
C SER A 211 -5.69 -1.71 20.20
N ASN A 212 -6.17 -2.29 19.11
CA ASN A 212 -5.28 -2.93 18.12
C ASN A 212 -5.58 -2.61 16.66
N GLY A 213 -6.77 -2.09 16.34
CA GLY A 213 -7.14 -1.69 14.99
C GLY A 213 -7.46 -2.84 14.05
N GLU A 214 -7.40 -4.09 14.53
CA GLU A 214 -7.75 -5.26 13.74
C GLU A 214 -9.27 -5.40 13.65
N GLN A 215 -9.75 -5.88 12.50
CA GLN A 215 -11.17 -6.18 12.34
C GLN A 215 -11.58 -7.28 13.33
N PRO A 216 -12.76 -7.18 13.97
CA PRO A 216 -13.25 -8.22 14.84
C PRO A 216 -13.30 -9.59 14.13
N LEU A 217 -12.70 -10.60 14.76
CA LEU A 217 -12.66 -11.95 14.22
C LEU A 217 -14.05 -12.60 14.27
N SER A 218 -14.30 -13.56 13.38
CA SER A 218 -15.54 -14.33 13.33
C SER A 218 -15.26 -15.77 12.94
N ALA A 219 -16.03 -16.71 13.51
CA ALA A 219 -15.90 -18.14 13.21
C ALA A 219 -17.27 -18.84 13.17
N MET A 220 -17.36 -19.90 12.36
CA MET A 220 -18.55 -20.76 12.30
C MET A 220 -18.48 -21.85 13.37
N ILE A 221 -19.62 -22.12 13.99
CA ILE A 221 -19.76 -23.04 15.11
C ILE A 221 -20.17 -24.42 14.59
N SER A 222 -19.49 -25.44 15.12
CA SER A 222 -19.79 -26.85 14.89
C SER A 222 -20.63 -27.42 16.04
N MET A 223 -20.24 -27.15 17.29
CA MET A 223 -20.92 -27.66 18.48
C MET A 223 -20.79 -26.69 19.65
N ILE A 224 -21.80 -26.67 20.52
CA ILE A 224 -21.75 -26.01 21.84
C ILE A 224 -22.17 -27.03 22.89
N THR A 225 -21.35 -27.23 23.92
CA THR A 225 -21.70 -28.12 25.04
C THR A 225 -22.58 -27.39 26.06
N LYS A 226 -23.39 -28.18 26.77
CA LYS A 226 -24.22 -27.72 27.88
C LYS A 226 -23.55 -28.07 29.20
N ASP A 227 -22.71 -27.15 29.68
CA ASP A 227 -21.86 -27.33 30.85
C ASP A 227 -21.73 -26.00 31.62
N THR A 228 -21.25 -26.08 32.87
CA THR A 228 -20.91 -24.96 33.75
C THR A 228 -19.89 -24.01 33.13
N ALA A 229 -19.04 -24.52 32.23
CA ALA A 229 -18.25 -23.74 31.28
C ALA A 229 -18.55 -24.29 29.88
N GLY A 230 -19.54 -23.71 29.19
CA GLY A 230 -19.94 -24.17 27.86
C GLY A 230 -18.75 -24.14 26.89
N VAL A 231 -18.50 -25.24 26.19
CA VAL A 231 -17.38 -25.35 25.24
C VAL A 231 -17.93 -25.17 23.85
N VAL A 232 -17.40 -24.16 23.14
CA VAL A 232 -17.69 -23.90 21.74
C VAL A 232 -16.60 -24.55 20.90
N THR A 233 -17.01 -25.37 19.94
CA THR A 233 -16.14 -25.99 18.94
C THR A 233 -16.42 -25.35 17.58
N CYS A 234 -15.39 -24.78 16.98
CA CYS A 234 -15.44 -24.22 15.62
C CYS A 234 -15.33 -25.32 14.57
N LEU A 235 -15.68 -25.02 13.32
CA LEU A 235 -15.57 -25.96 12.20
C LEU A 235 -14.11 -26.41 11.96
N ASP A 236 -13.88 -27.71 11.71
CA ASP A 236 -12.57 -28.41 11.75
C ASP A 236 -11.45 -27.81 10.87
N GLU A 237 -11.76 -26.98 9.88
CA GLU A 237 -10.76 -26.35 8.98
C GLU A 237 -10.55 -24.84 9.20
N ALA A 238 -11.28 -24.23 10.15
CA ALA A 238 -11.21 -22.79 10.41
C ALA A 238 -10.82 -22.52 11.87
N ARG A 239 -9.56 -22.12 12.08
CA ARG A 239 -9.09 -21.62 13.39
C ARG A 239 -9.86 -20.36 13.76
N HIS A 240 -10.28 -20.24 15.02
CA HIS A 240 -11.01 -19.04 15.46
C HIS A 240 -10.14 -17.80 15.59
N GLY A 241 -8.85 -17.96 15.89
CA GLY A 241 -7.90 -16.85 16.02
C GLY A 241 -8.07 -15.96 17.26
N PHE A 242 -9.12 -16.14 18.06
CA PHE A 242 -9.30 -15.45 19.34
C PHE A 242 -8.19 -15.74 20.37
N GLU A 243 -8.05 -14.85 21.34
CA GLU A 243 -7.17 -14.95 22.50
C GLU A 243 -7.96 -15.07 23.81
N SER A 244 -7.34 -15.59 24.88
CA SER A 244 -8.02 -15.65 26.19
C SER A 244 -8.20 -14.24 26.75
N GLY A 245 -9.40 -13.92 27.24
CA GLY A 245 -9.79 -12.57 27.66
C GLY A 245 -10.46 -11.75 26.56
N ASP A 246 -10.56 -12.29 25.33
CA ASP A 246 -11.46 -11.73 24.31
C ASP A 246 -12.92 -11.85 24.73
N TYR A 247 -13.76 -10.98 24.17
CA TYR A 247 -15.21 -11.02 24.35
C TYR A 247 -15.88 -11.37 23.02
N VAL A 248 -16.94 -12.17 23.08
CA VAL A 248 -17.68 -12.61 21.89
C VAL A 248 -19.19 -12.50 22.06
N THR A 249 -19.92 -12.44 20.95
CA THR A 249 -21.38 -12.60 20.86
C THR A 249 -21.72 -13.62 19.78
N PHE A 250 -22.97 -14.09 19.76
CA PHE A 250 -23.42 -15.18 18.90
C PHE A 250 -24.62 -14.77 18.04
N THR A 251 -24.70 -15.35 16.85
CA THR A 251 -25.85 -15.26 15.96
C THR A 251 -26.11 -16.61 15.31
N GLU A 252 -27.33 -16.84 14.82
CA GLU A 252 -27.72 -18.04 14.05
C GLU A 252 -27.55 -19.41 14.77
N VAL A 253 -27.34 -19.41 16.09
CA VAL A 253 -27.25 -20.64 16.88
C VAL A 253 -28.65 -21.26 16.99
N GLN A 254 -28.86 -22.44 16.41
CA GLN A 254 -30.14 -23.14 16.49
C GLN A 254 -30.14 -24.12 17.66
N GLY A 255 -31.26 -24.19 18.38
CA GLY A 255 -31.43 -25.01 19.57
C GLY A 255 -31.09 -24.30 20.87
N MET A 256 -30.00 -23.53 20.91
CA MET A 256 -29.54 -22.76 22.07
C MET A 256 -29.70 -21.25 21.83
N VAL A 257 -30.94 -20.79 21.73
CA VAL A 257 -31.30 -19.44 21.24
C VAL A 257 -30.93 -18.32 22.22
N GLU A 258 -30.73 -18.65 23.49
CA GLU A 258 -30.34 -17.73 24.56
C GLU A 258 -28.97 -17.07 24.30
N LEU A 259 -28.12 -17.71 23.48
CA LEU A 259 -26.85 -17.16 23.05
C LEU A 259 -27.00 -16.10 21.95
N ASN A 260 -28.03 -16.17 21.11
CA ASN A 260 -28.17 -15.26 19.98
C ASN A 260 -28.43 -13.83 20.45
N GLY A 261 -27.53 -12.90 20.08
CA GLY A 261 -27.60 -11.50 20.50
C GLY A 261 -27.35 -11.28 22.00
N CYS A 262 -26.67 -12.22 22.67
CA CYS A 262 -26.30 -12.06 24.07
C CYS A 262 -25.31 -10.89 24.27
N GLN A 263 -25.27 -10.37 25.49
CA GLN A 263 -24.22 -9.42 25.88
C GLN A 263 -22.84 -10.08 25.73
N PRO A 264 -21.80 -9.31 25.36
CA PRO A 264 -20.48 -9.87 25.13
C PRO A 264 -19.99 -10.73 26.31
N VAL A 265 -19.57 -11.96 26.01
CA VAL A 265 -19.12 -12.94 26.99
C VAL A 265 -17.60 -13.10 26.87
N GLU A 266 -16.90 -13.02 28.00
CA GLU A 266 -15.45 -13.29 28.04
C GLU A 266 -15.17 -14.77 27.74
N ILE A 267 -14.15 -15.03 26.93
CA ILE A 267 -13.77 -16.38 26.53
C ILE A 267 -12.44 -16.81 27.14
N LYS A 268 -12.27 -18.13 27.27
CA LYS A 268 -10.98 -18.77 27.56
C LYS A 268 -10.66 -19.77 26.46
N VAL A 269 -9.54 -19.57 25.78
CA VAL A 269 -9.11 -20.44 24.68
C VAL A 269 -8.64 -21.79 25.25
N LEU A 270 -9.15 -22.88 24.68
CA LEU A 270 -8.82 -24.26 25.06
C LEU A 270 -7.92 -24.95 24.01
N GLY A 271 -7.94 -24.45 22.78
CA GLY A 271 -7.14 -24.93 21.66
C GLY A 271 -7.37 -24.06 20.43
N PRO A 272 -6.82 -24.40 19.26
CA PRO A 272 -6.99 -23.61 18.03
C PRO A 272 -8.40 -23.61 17.44
N TYR A 273 -9.26 -24.53 17.89
CA TYR A 273 -10.63 -24.73 17.39
C TYR A 273 -11.68 -24.68 18.51
N THR A 274 -11.27 -24.51 19.76
CA THR A 274 -12.17 -24.61 20.92
C THR A 274 -11.88 -23.56 21.98
N PHE A 275 -12.94 -23.02 22.56
CA PHE A 275 -12.87 -22.08 23.68
C PHE A 275 -14.09 -22.27 24.60
N SER A 276 -13.97 -21.89 25.87
CA SER A 276 -15.08 -21.90 26.81
C SER A 276 -15.72 -20.52 26.96
N ILE A 277 -17.01 -20.51 27.25
CA ILE A 277 -17.84 -19.32 27.52
C ILE A 277 -18.47 -19.40 28.92
N CYS A 278 -19.56 -18.65 29.15
CA CYS A 278 -20.32 -18.65 30.39
C CYS A 278 -20.99 -20.00 30.70
N ASP A 279 -21.68 -20.07 31.84
CA ASP A 279 -22.52 -21.22 32.22
C ASP A 279 -23.66 -21.38 31.22
N THR A 280 -23.75 -22.56 30.61
CA THR A 280 -24.76 -22.94 29.63
C THR A 280 -25.72 -24.01 30.16
N THR A 281 -25.57 -24.47 31.41
CA THR A 281 -26.41 -25.54 31.99
C THR A 281 -27.90 -25.20 32.00
N GLY A 282 -28.23 -23.91 32.15
CA GLY A 282 -29.61 -23.40 32.11
C GLY A 282 -30.17 -23.16 30.71
N PHE A 283 -29.38 -23.36 29.64
CA PHE A 283 -29.81 -23.06 28.27
C PHE A 283 -30.44 -24.27 27.58
N SER A 284 -31.12 -24.02 26.48
CA SER A 284 -31.68 -25.04 25.60
C SER A 284 -30.56 -25.85 24.90
N ASP A 285 -30.86 -27.06 24.45
CA ASP A 285 -29.84 -27.93 23.83
C ASP A 285 -29.43 -27.44 22.44
N TYR A 286 -28.13 -27.39 22.16
CA TYR A 286 -27.61 -27.03 20.85
C TYR A 286 -28.07 -28.04 19.78
N VAL A 287 -28.50 -27.54 18.62
CA VAL A 287 -28.92 -28.36 17.48
C VAL A 287 -27.91 -28.28 16.33
N ARG A 288 -27.64 -27.07 15.81
CA ARG A 288 -26.73 -26.85 14.69
C ARG A 288 -26.45 -25.35 14.45
N GLY A 289 -25.45 -25.10 13.62
CA GLY A 289 -25.16 -23.78 13.06
C GLY A 289 -24.62 -22.79 14.11
N GLY A 290 -24.61 -21.53 13.72
CA GLY A 290 -24.15 -20.44 14.58
C GLY A 290 -22.85 -19.83 14.10
N ILE A 291 -22.75 -18.52 14.33
CA ILE A 291 -21.57 -17.71 14.08
C ILE A 291 -21.22 -17.02 15.39
N VAL A 292 -19.95 -17.14 15.78
CA VAL A 292 -19.36 -16.37 16.88
C VAL A 292 -18.62 -15.17 16.30
N SER A 293 -18.83 -13.99 16.88
CA SER A 293 -18.17 -12.75 16.48
C SER A 293 -17.51 -12.07 17.68
N GLN A 294 -16.25 -11.67 17.53
CA GLN A 294 -15.51 -10.93 18.55
C GLN A 294 -16.14 -9.55 18.75
N VAL A 295 -16.14 -9.06 19.98
CA VAL A 295 -16.56 -7.71 20.36
C VAL A 295 -15.39 -7.03 21.06
N LYS A 296 -14.95 -5.89 20.54
CA LYS A 296 -13.89 -5.09 21.17
C LYS A 296 -14.50 -4.29 22.32
N MET A 297 -14.10 -4.64 23.54
CA MET A 297 -14.58 -3.96 24.74
C MET A 297 -13.76 -2.69 25.01
N PRO A 298 -14.39 -1.53 25.32
CA PRO A 298 -13.65 -0.33 25.68
C PRO A 298 -12.80 -0.53 26.93
N LYS A 299 -11.54 -0.09 26.89
CA LYS A 299 -10.58 -0.15 27.99
C LYS A 299 -10.34 1.25 28.55
N LYS A 300 -10.42 1.40 29.88
CA LYS A 300 -9.98 2.62 30.56
C LYS A 300 -8.49 2.51 30.89
N ILE A 301 -7.73 3.55 30.56
CA ILE A 301 -6.31 3.69 30.90
C ILE A 301 -6.07 5.05 31.55
N GLY A 302 -5.04 5.15 32.38
CA GLY A 302 -4.65 6.39 33.06
C GLY A 302 -3.19 6.71 32.82
N PHE A 303 -2.90 8.00 32.64
CA PHE A 303 -1.56 8.53 32.44
C PHE A 303 -1.08 9.22 33.72
N LYS A 304 0.22 9.14 34.02
CA LYS A 304 0.89 10.04 34.97
C LYS A 304 1.08 11.41 34.32
N SER A 305 1.06 12.48 35.13
CA SER A 305 1.42 13.83 34.69
C SER A 305 2.88 13.90 34.25
N MET A 306 3.24 14.97 33.51
CA MET A 306 4.63 15.20 33.06
C MET A 306 5.65 15.09 34.21
N SER A 307 5.43 15.82 35.31
CA SER A 307 6.38 15.81 36.43
C SER A 307 6.49 14.44 37.11
N SER A 308 5.36 13.73 37.28
CA SER A 308 5.37 12.39 37.88
C SER A 308 6.03 11.36 36.96
N SER A 309 5.71 11.40 35.66
CA SER A 309 6.28 10.50 34.66
C SER A 309 7.78 10.69 34.48
N MET A 310 8.29 11.91 34.60
CA MET A 310 9.73 12.15 34.59
C MET A 310 10.48 11.51 35.76
N SER A 311 9.84 11.38 36.92
CA SER A 311 10.44 10.72 38.09
C SER A 311 10.23 9.21 38.09
N GLU A 312 9.20 8.72 37.42
CA GLU A 312 8.87 7.31 37.31
C GLU A 312 8.48 6.93 35.86
N PRO A 313 9.44 6.98 34.92
CA PRO A 313 9.16 6.82 33.51
C PRO A 313 8.73 5.39 33.17
N GLU A 314 7.79 5.30 32.24
CA GLU A 314 7.39 4.07 31.55
C GLU A 314 7.78 4.19 30.08
N PHE A 315 8.64 3.29 29.61
CA PHE A 315 9.23 3.35 28.27
C PHE A 315 8.56 2.39 27.31
N VAL A 316 8.19 2.90 26.13
CA VAL A 316 7.90 2.10 24.94
C VAL A 316 9.22 1.90 24.19
N LEU A 317 9.61 0.63 24.04
CA LEU A 317 10.84 0.27 23.33
C LEU A 317 10.66 0.47 21.82
N THR A 318 11.60 1.17 21.19
CA THR A 318 11.64 1.31 19.73
C THR A 318 12.46 0.22 19.06
N ASP A 319 13.57 -0.16 19.68
CA ASP A 319 14.52 -1.16 19.19
C ASP A 319 14.92 -2.07 20.35
N PHE A 320 14.57 -3.35 20.25
CA PHE A 320 14.88 -4.35 21.27
C PHE A 320 16.37 -4.64 21.38
N ALA A 321 17.18 -4.32 20.36
CA ALA A 321 18.63 -4.39 20.42
C ALA A 321 19.26 -3.24 21.25
N LYS A 322 18.46 -2.22 21.60
CA LYS A 322 18.88 -1.00 22.31
C LYS A 322 18.07 -0.79 23.61
N PHE A 323 17.64 -1.87 24.26
CA PHE A 323 16.68 -1.83 25.38
C PHE A 323 17.18 -1.05 26.62
N ASP A 324 18.50 -0.87 26.74
CA ASP A 324 19.17 -0.12 27.81
C ASP A 324 19.22 1.40 27.54
N ARG A 325 19.06 1.84 26.28
CA ARG A 325 19.21 3.24 25.88
C ARG A 325 18.09 4.19 26.33
N PRO A 326 16.80 3.81 26.42
CA PRO A 326 15.75 4.75 26.82
C PRO A 326 16.02 5.48 28.14
N GLY A 327 16.53 4.78 29.16
CA GLY A 327 16.92 5.41 30.43
C GLY A 327 18.09 6.39 30.27
N GLN A 328 19.10 6.04 29.49
CA GLN A 328 20.25 6.91 29.18
C GLN A 328 19.78 8.20 28.47
N LEU A 329 18.94 8.06 27.45
CA LEU A 329 18.41 9.17 26.67
C LEU A 329 17.46 10.04 27.50
N HIS A 330 16.68 9.44 28.41
CA HIS A 330 15.86 10.18 29.35
C HIS A 330 16.67 11.15 30.22
N VAL A 331 17.85 10.73 30.69
CA VAL A 331 18.79 11.61 31.39
C VAL A 331 19.46 12.59 30.41
N GLY A 332 19.88 12.13 29.23
CA GLY A 332 20.57 12.93 28.22
C GLY A 332 19.76 14.13 27.72
N PHE A 333 18.46 13.95 27.44
CA PHE A 333 17.58 15.05 27.04
C PHE A 333 17.39 16.07 28.17
N GLN A 334 17.24 15.62 29.43
CA GLN A 334 17.21 16.53 30.59
C GLN A 334 18.51 17.32 30.76
N ALA A 335 19.66 16.68 30.51
CA ALA A 335 20.95 17.34 30.53
C ALA A 335 21.06 18.40 29.41
N ILE A 336 20.53 18.14 28.21
CA ILE A 336 20.46 19.14 27.12
C ILE A 336 19.67 20.36 27.57
N HIS A 337 18.49 20.18 28.17
CA HIS A 337 17.69 21.31 28.65
C HIS A 337 18.41 22.10 29.75
N THR A 338 19.10 21.40 30.65
CA THR A 338 19.92 22.03 31.70
C THR A 338 21.08 22.84 31.10
N PHE A 339 21.77 22.28 30.11
CA PHE A 339 22.82 22.98 29.36
C PHE A 339 22.27 24.23 28.68
N GLN A 340 21.13 24.10 27.98
CA GLN A 340 20.49 25.20 27.28
C GLN A 340 20.07 26.32 28.22
N LYS A 341 19.55 25.98 29.41
CA LYS A 341 19.19 26.96 30.44
C LYS A 341 20.42 27.71 30.97
N LYS A 342 21.56 27.03 31.11
CA LYS A 342 22.81 27.61 31.61
C LYS A 342 23.49 28.54 30.59
N HIS A 343 23.52 28.13 29.32
CA HIS A 343 24.30 28.80 28.27
C HIS A 343 23.47 29.60 27.27
N ASN A 344 22.14 29.51 27.32
CA ASN A 344 21.21 30.10 26.35
C ASN A 344 21.48 29.68 24.89
N ARG A 345 22.05 28.48 24.70
CA ARG A 345 22.33 27.83 23.41
C ARG A 345 22.35 26.32 23.58
N LEU A 346 22.20 25.59 22.49
CA LEU A 346 22.50 24.16 22.46
C LEU A 346 24.03 23.94 22.47
N PRO A 347 24.50 22.73 22.83
CA PRO A 347 25.88 22.31 22.57
C PRO A 347 26.28 22.55 21.11
N ALA A 348 27.50 23.00 20.89
CA ALA A 348 28.03 23.22 19.54
C ALA A 348 28.32 21.87 18.85
N PRO A 349 28.10 21.76 17.52
CA PRO A 349 28.34 20.52 16.78
C PRO A 349 29.74 19.97 17.04
N TRP A 350 29.81 18.70 17.46
CA TRP A 350 31.07 17.97 17.70
C TRP A 350 32.07 18.64 18.66
N ASN A 351 31.62 19.58 19.50
CA ASN A 351 32.48 20.27 20.45
C ASN A 351 32.79 19.42 21.68
N ARG A 352 34.07 19.14 21.92
CA ARG A 352 34.51 18.24 23.00
C ARG A 352 34.23 18.80 24.39
N ALA A 353 34.43 20.10 24.59
CA ALA A 353 34.24 20.74 25.89
C ALA A 353 32.76 20.76 26.29
N ASP A 354 31.86 21.09 25.36
CA ASP A 354 30.41 20.99 25.56
C ASP A 354 29.99 19.52 25.77
N GLY A 355 30.66 18.56 25.12
CA GLY A 355 30.46 17.12 25.35
C GLY A 355 30.79 16.68 26.78
N ASP A 356 31.96 17.06 27.28
CA ASP A 356 32.37 16.78 28.66
C ASP A 356 31.48 17.50 29.69
N GLU A 357 31.06 18.73 29.40
CA GLU A 357 30.11 19.46 30.25
C GLU A 357 28.73 18.79 30.27
N LEU A 358 28.19 18.37 29.12
CA LEU A 358 26.90 17.68 29.07
C LEU A 358 26.95 16.38 29.87
N LEU A 359 28.04 15.63 29.79
CA LEU A 359 28.23 14.42 30.58
C LEU A 359 28.21 14.70 32.08
N ASN A 360 28.85 15.78 32.53
CA ASN A 360 28.81 16.18 33.94
C ASN A 360 27.39 16.57 34.38
N LEU A 361 26.67 17.33 33.54
CA LEU A 361 25.26 17.66 33.80
C LEU A 361 24.38 16.41 33.83
N ALA A 362 24.61 15.43 32.96
CA ALA A 362 23.90 14.15 32.98
C ALA A 362 24.17 13.36 34.27
N LYS A 363 25.42 13.33 34.76
CA LYS A 363 25.79 12.73 36.05
C LYS A 363 25.07 13.43 37.21
N GLU A 364 24.99 14.76 37.19
CA GLU A 364 24.24 15.55 38.18
C GLU A 364 22.74 15.22 38.14
N VAL A 365 22.12 15.24 36.95
CA VAL A 365 20.71 14.89 36.77
C VAL A 365 20.45 13.47 37.30
N ASN A 366 21.23 12.48 36.87
CA ASN A 366 21.07 11.09 37.30
C ASN A 366 21.26 10.89 38.81
N SER A 367 22.18 11.64 39.43
CA SER A 367 22.40 11.58 40.89
C SER A 367 21.19 12.07 41.70
N ALA A 368 20.41 12.99 41.13
CA ALA A 368 19.18 13.50 41.72
C ALA A 368 17.96 12.59 41.46
N GLN A 369 18.05 11.63 40.54
CA GLN A 369 16.97 10.69 40.25
C GLN A 369 16.90 9.55 41.26
N THR A 370 15.71 8.95 41.37
CA THR A 370 15.44 7.76 42.20
C THR A 370 14.54 6.79 41.44
N GLY A 371 14.44 5.53 41.88
CA GLY A 371 13.51 4.56 41.28
C GLY A 371 13.84 4.27 39.80
N SER A 372 12.81 4.15 38.96
CA SER A 372 12.95 3.79 37.54
C SER A 372 13.59 4.88 36.67
N ALA A 373 13.66 6.13 37.14
CA ALA A 373 14.35 7.21 36.43
C ALA A 373 15.88 7.20 36.66
N LYS A 374 16.36 6.50 37.70
CA LYS A 374 17.79 6.42 38.00
C LYS A 374 18.45 5.33 37.16
N VAL A 375 19.49 5.71 36.43
CA VAL A 375 20.34 4.81 35.67
C VAL A 375 21.53 4.39 36.54
N GLU A 376 21.81 3.09 36.63
CA GLU A 376 22.91 2.58 37.47
C GLU A 376 24.28 3.04 36.98
N GLU A 377 24.54 2.91 35.69
CA GLU A 377 25.77 3.32 35.02
C GLU A 377 25.43 4.11 33.75
N LEU A 378 25.94 5.34 33.65
CA LEU A 378 25.73 6.18 32.47
C LEU A 378 26.68 5.78 31.34
N ASP A 379 26.15 5.58 30.15
CA ASP A 379 26.96 5.40 28.93
C ASP A 379 27.55 6.77 28.51
N GLU A 380 28.80 7.00 28.90
CA GLU A 380 29.47 8.28 28.67
C GLU A 380 29.60 8.62 27.18
N ASP A 381 29.83 7.63 26.32
CA ASP A 381 30.00 7.82 24.88
C ASP A 381 28.66 8.16 24.22
N LEU A 382 27.57 7.52 24.63
CA LEU A 382 26.22 7.85 24.18
C LEU A 382 25.84 9.27 24.57
N ILE A 383 26.07 9.67 25.83
CA ILE A 383 25.75 11.04 26.30
C ILE A 383 26.60 12.09 25.56
N LYS A 384 27.88 11.81 25.30
CA LYS A 384 28.72 12.70 24.49
C LYS A 384 28.19 12.84 23.05
N LYS A 385 27.74 11.75 22.43
CA LYS A 385 27.08 11.80 21.10
C LYS A 385 25.80 12.62 21.14
N VAL A 386 25.00 12.51 22.20
CA VAL A 386 23.83 13.38 22.41
C VAL A 386 24.23 14.86 22.38
N SER A 387 25.36 15.22 22.99
CA SER A 387 25.92 16.59 22.90
C SER A 387 26.33 16.97 21.49
N PHE A 388 27.18 16.15 20.85
CA PHE A 388 27.75 16.44 19.54
C PHE A 388 26.69 16.64 18.46
N LEU A 389 25.56 15.94 18.57
CA LEU A 389 24.48 15.97 17.59
C LEU A 389 23.31 16.88 18.01
N ALA A 390 23.38 17.54 19.18
CA ALA A 390 22.26 18.31 19.75
C ALA A 390 21.77 19.45 18.85
N ALA A 391 22.69 20.06 18.10
CA ALA A 391 22.39 21.13 17.14
C ALA A 391 21.90 20.61 15.78
N GLY A 392 21.87 19.29 15.56
CA GLY A 392 21.38 18.70 14.33
C GLY A 392 19.86 18.83 14.16
N ASP A 393 19.43 18.99 12.92
CA ASP A 393 18.02 18.95 12.51
C ASP A 393 17.88 18.18 11.20
N LEU A 394 17.29 16.98 11.28
CA LEU A 394 17.28 16.01 10.20
C LEU A 394 15.85 15.73 9.74
N SER A 395 15.59 15.95 8.44
CA SER A 395 14.28 15.63 7.82
C SER A 395 13.83 14.18 8.07
N PRO A 396 14.69 13.14 7.97
CA PRO A 396 14.28 11.75 8.23
C PRO A 396 13.79 11.50 9.67
N ILE A 397 14.48 12.06 10.67
CA ILE A 397 14.09 11.92 12.09
C ILE A 397 12.80 12.69 12.37
N ASN A 398 12.67 13.90 11.80
CA ASN A 398 11.44 14.68 11.90
C ASN A 398 10.26 13.98 11.21
N ALA A 399 10.48 13.31 10.07
CA ALA A 399 9.47 12.50 9.39
C ALA A 399 9.03 11.29 10.25
N PHE A 400 9.98 10.58 10.84
CA PHE A 400 9.70 9.44 11.72
C PHE A 400 8.90 9.87 12.96
N ILE A 401 9.48 10.73 13.80
CA ILE A 401 8.85 11.18 15.04
C ILE A 401 7.58 11.98 14.76
N GLY A 402 7.56 12.79 13.68
CA GLY A 402 6.40 13.58 13.30
C GLY A 402 5.21 12.72 12.83
N GLY A 403 5.47 11.64 12.10
CA GLY A 403 4.43 10.66 11.74
C GLY A 403 3.85 9.94 12.96
N VAL A 404 4.73 9.53 13.89
CA VAL A 404 4.31 8.87 15.15
C VAL A 404 3.53 9.84 16.05
N ALA A 405 4.06 11.05 16.31
CA ALA A 405 3.41 12.04 17.15
C ALA A 405 2.06 12.51 16.58
N ALA A 406 1.95 12.67 15.25
CA ALA A 406 0.67 12.96 14.62
C ALA A 406 -0.33 11.81 14.76
N GLN A 407 0.12 10.55 14.73
CA GLN A 407 -0.74 9.42 15.04
C GLN A 407 -1.23 9.48 16.50
N GLU A 408 -0.37 9.82 17.46
CA GLU A 408 -0.77 10.00 18.87
C GLU A 408 -1.81 11.12 19.04
N VAL A 409 -1.73 12.21 18.26
CA VAL A 409 -2.79 13.25 18.22
C VAL A 409 -4.12 12.65 17.80
N MET A 410 -4.12 11.79 16.76
CA MET A 410 -5.35 11.12 16.31
C MET A 410 -5.90 10.19 17.40
N LYS A 411 -5.04 9.42 18.10
CA LYS A 411 -5.46 8.56 19.22
C LYS A 411 -6.08 9.38 20.35
N ALA A 412 -5.44 10.49 20.73
CA ALA A 412 -5.93 11.40 21.76
C ALA A 412 -7.33 11.96 21.44
N CYS A 413 -7.59 12.28 20.16
CA CYS A 413 -8.89 12.79 19.71
C CYS A 413 -9.99 11.73 19.67
N THR A 414 -9.63 10.46 19.48
CA THR A 414 -10.58 9.42 19.03
C THR A 414 -10.83 8.32 20.05
N GLY A 415 -9.85 8.00 20.88
CA GLY A 415 -9.80 6.75 21.63
C GLY A 415 -9.66 5.51 20.72
N LYS A 416 -9.25 5.67 19.47
CA LYS A 416 -8.93 4.58 18.54
C LYS A 416 -7.43 4.28 18.64
N PHE A 417 -7.09 3.00 18.76
CA PHE A 417 -5.76 2.45 18.98
C PHE A 417 -5.18 2.65 20.39
N MET A 418 -4.22 1.82 20.76
CA MET A 418 -3.48 1.94 22.01
C MET A 418 -2.50 3.12 21.91
N PRO A 419 -2.50 4.09 22.84
CA PRO A 419 -1.48 5.15 22.89
C PRO A 419 -0.08 4.67 23.29
N ILE A 420 0.92 5.50 23.06
CA ILE A 420 2.23 5.38 23.71
C ILE A 420 2.08 5.67 25.21
N MET A 421 2.53 4.72 26.05
CA MET A 421 2.50 4.83 27.51
C MET A 421 3.92 4.63 28.06
N GLN A 422 4.66 5.68 28.43
CA GLN A 422 4.37 7.09 28.13
C GLN A 422 5.51 7.77 27.36
N TRP A 423 6.74 7.29 27.55
CA TRP A 423 7.95 7.82 26.89
C TRP A 423 8.40 6.89 25.78
N LEU A 424 8.74 7.47 24.64
CA LEU A 424 9.39 6.79 23.52
C LEU A 424 10.68 7.54 23.21
N TYR A 425 11.80 6.82 23.21
CA TYR A 425 13.11 7.34 22.81
C TYR A 425 13.60 6.57 21.60
N PHE A 426 14.14 7.27 20.62
CA PHE A 426 14.66 6.70 19.39
C PHE A 426 16.05 7.28 19.08
N ASP A 427 16.93 6.43 18.55
CA ASP A 427 18.18 6.87 17.94
C ASP A 427 18.50 6.07 16.68
N ALA A 428 19.14 6.74 15.73
CA ALA A 428 19.65 6.14 14.50
C ALA A 428 21.17 6.38 14.36
N LEU A 429 21.92 6.17 15.45
CA LEU A 429 23.37 6.41 15.49
C LEU A 429 24.16 5.60 14.45
N GLU A 430 23.59 4.51 13.94
CA GLU A 430 24.15 3.71 12.85
C GLU A 430 24.22 4.48 11.52
N CYS A 431 23.64 5.68 11.42
CA CYS A 431 23.81 6.56 10.26
C CYS A 431 25.15 7.30 10.26
N LEU A 432 25.91 7.30 11.36
CA LEU A 432 27.26 7.85 11.39
C LEU A 432 28.24 6.92 10.65
N SER A 433 29.32 7.49 10.09
CA SER A 433 30.36 6.75 9.37
C SER A 433 30.89 5.52 10.15
N GLU A 434 31.07 4.41 9.44
CA GLU A 434 31.67 3.18 9.97
C GLU A 434 33.18 3.27 10.23
N ASP A 435 33.86 4.22 9.57
CA ASP A 435 35.30 4.38 9.69
C ASP A 435 35.65 5.17 10.96
N ALA A 436 36.11 4.45 11.99
CA ALA A 436 36.54 5.01 13.26
C ALA A 436 37.72 6.01 13.12
N GLY A 437 38.44 6.02 11.99
CA GLY A 437 39.50 6.97 11.67
C GLY A 437 38.99 8.31 11.11
N VAL A 438 37.75 8.36 10.59
CA VAL A 438 37.12 9.59 10.10
C VAL A 438 36.33 10.22 11.26
N GLN A 439 37.06 10.89 12.17
CA GLN A 439 36.39 11.72 13.18
C GLN A 439 35.94 13.03 12.54
N LEU A 440 34.62 13.27 12.57
CA LEU A 440 34.06 14.57 12.24
C LEU A 440 34.61 15.63 13.18
N THR A 441 35.00 16.78 12.63
CA THR A 441 35.57 17.89 13.37
C THR A 441 34.55 19.01 13.55
N GLU A 442 34.77 19.86 14.56
CA GLU A 442 33.98 21.08 14.78
C GLU A 442 33.97 21.98 13.54
N GLU A 443 35.08 22.08 12.80
CA GLU A 443 35.19 22.90 11.59
C GLU A 443 34.35 22.34 10.42
N GLU A 444 34.36 21.00 10.26
CA GLU A 444 33.60 20.33 9.19
C GLU A 444 32.08 20.41 9.43
N CYS A 445 31.67 20.48 10.70
CA CYS A 445 30.26 20.54 11.11
C CYS A 445 29.79 21.96 11.46
N ALA A 446 30.65 22.98 11.30
CA ALA A 446 30.31 24.36 11.57
C ALA A 446 29.27 24.89 10.55
N PRO A 447 28.28 25.71 10.99
CA PRO A 447 27.29 26.31 10.10
C PRO A 447 27.92 27.12 8.96
N ARG A 448 27.28 27.09 7.78
CA ARG A 448 27.76 27.75 6.54
C ARG A 448 26.77 28.77 5.99
N ASN A 449 25.73 29.14 6.75
CA ASN A 449 24.59 29.93 6.25
C ASN A 449 23.94 29.23 5.05
N SER A 450 23.77 27.92 5.18
CA SER A 450 23.20 27.06 4.18
C SER A 450 21.91 26.46 4.69
N ARG A 451 20.97 26.20 3.79
CA ARG A 451 19.75 25.46 4.12
C ARG A 451 20.01 24.07 4.70
N TYR A 452 21.22 23.53 4.52
CA TYR A 452 21.64 22.23 5.02
C TYR A 452 22.38 22.30 6.36
N ASP A 453 22.48 23.46 7.02
CA ASP A 453 23.25 23.63 8.26
C ASP A 453 22.80 22.69 9.39
N GLY A 454 21.51 22.35 9.48
CA GLY A 454 21.00 21.37 10.43
C GLY A 454 21.48 19.94 10.16
N GLN A 455 21.71 19.58 8.89
CA GLN A 455 22.24 18.28 8.50
C GLN A 455 23.78 18.23 8.56
N ILE A 456 24.45 19.32 8.13
CA ILE A 456 25.91 19.48 8.22
C ILE A 456 26.38 19.40 9.67
N ALA A 457 25.61 19.92 10.64
CA ALA A 457 25.92 19.79 12.05
C ALA A 457 26.04 18.33 12.54
N VAL A 458 25.42 17.37 11.84
CA VAL A 458 25.49 15.94 12.17
C VAL A 458 26.58 15.25 11.37
N PHE A 459 26.58 15.43 10.04
CA PHE A 459 27.36 14.60 9.12
C PHE A 459 28.53 15.32 8.44
N GLY A 460 28.66 16.63 8.64
CA GLY A 460 29.68 17.44 7.98
C GLY A 460 29.38 17.76 6.50
N THR A 461 30.19 18.67 5.94
CA THR A 461 29.99 19.14 4.55
C THR A 461 30.31 18.08 3.50
N LYS A 462 31.23 17.14 3.78
CA LYS A 462 31.62 16.12 2.78
C LYS A 462 30.46 15.20 2.42
N LEU A 463 29.67 14.74 3.40
CA LEU A 463 28.50 13.94 3.11
C LEU A 463 27.44 14.75 2.36
N GLN A 464 27.28 16.03 2.69
CA GLN A 464 26.36 16.92 1.97
C GLN A 464 26.72 17.03 0.48
N ASP A 465 28.01 17.13 0.16
CA ASP A 465 28.49 17.16 -1.23
C ASP A 465 28.26 15.82 -1.95
N LEU A 466 28.43 14.68 -1.25
CA LEU A 466 28.12 13.36 -1.81
C LEU A 466 26.64 13.23 -2.14
N LEU A 467 25.76 13.65 -1.23
CA LEU A 467 24.30 13.65 -1.44
C LEU A 467 23.90 14.49 -2.65
N ALA A 468 24.51 15.66 -2.83
CA ALA A 468 24.22 16.56 -3.95
C ALA A 468 24.58 15.95 -5.33
N ARG A 469 25.50 14.98 -5.37
CA ARG A 469 25.94 14.30 -6.60
C ARG A 469 25.16 13.03 -6.93
N GLN A 470 24.33 12.54 -6.01
CA GLN A 470 23.64 11.28 -6.19
C GLN A 470 22.63 11.30 -7.35
N ARG A 471 22.55 10.17 -8.06
CA ARG A 471 21.60 9.93 -9.14
C ARG A 471 20.68 8.76 -8.78
N TYR A 472 19.44 9.08 -8.41
CA TYR A 472 18.47 8.12 -7.87
C TYR A 472 17.26 7.94 -8.78
N PHE A 473 16.79 6.71 -8.88
CA PHE A 473 15.54 6.38 -9.54
C PHE A 473 14.44 6.08 -8.51
N LEU A 474 13.39 6.90 -8.49
CA LEU A 474 12.21 6.72 -7.67
C LEU A 474 11.08 6.10 -8.50
N VAL A 475 10.64 4.91 -8.09
CA VAL A 475 9.56 4.18 -8.79
C VAL A 475 8.25 4.29 -8.03
N GLY A 476 7.36 5.16 -8.53
CA GLY A 476 6.09 5.52 -7.91
C GLY A 476 6.10 6.94 -7.32
N ALA A 477 5.03 7.68 -7.56
CA ALA A 477 4.78 9.04 -7.07
C ALA A 477 3.50 9.10 -6.21
N GLY A 478 3.13 7.96 -5.61
CA GLY A 478 2.02 7.85 -4.65
C GLY A 478 2.36 8.42 -3.27
N ALA A 479 1.77 7.84 -2.21
CA ALA A 479 1.93 8.33 -0.83
C ALA A 479 3.41 8.31 -0.38
N ILE A 480 4.06 7.15 -0.49
CA ILE A 480 5.49 6.96 -0.18
C ILE A 480 6.35 7.85 -1.10
N GLY A 481 6.01 7.93 -2.39
CA GLY A 481 6.76 8.73 -3.36
C GLY A 481 6.76 10.22 -3.04
N CYS A 482 5.63 10.78 -2.64
CA CYS A 482 5.54 12.18 -2.21
C CYS A 482 6.41 12.47 -0.98
N GLU A 483 6.36 11.60 0.03
CA GLU A 483 7.18 11.72 1.24
C GLU A 483 8.68 11.56 0.94
N LEU A 484 9.05 10.62 0.06
CA LEU A 484 10.45 10.42 -0.35
C LEU A 484 10.98 11.65 -1.06
N LEU A 485 10.21 12.21 -2.00
CA LEU A 485 10.63 13.41 -2.72
C LEU A 485 10.77 14.63 -1.81
N LYS A 486 9.88 14.80 -0.82
CA LYS A 486 10.05 15.84 0.21
C LYS A 486 11.36 15.62 0.98
N ASN A 487 11.63 14.40 1.44
CA ASN A 487 12.85 14.12 2.17
C ASN A 487 14.10 14.29 1.29
N PHE A 488 14.09 13.86 0.03
CA PHE A 488 15.19 14.08 -0.92
C PHE A 488 15.48 15.57 -1.10
N ALA A 489 14.44 16.39 -1.20
CA ALA A 489 14.57 17.84 -1.28
C ALA A 489 15.23 18.43 -0.04
N MET A 490 14.81 18.01 1.15
CA MET A 490 15.36 18.53 2.42
C MET A 490 16.78 18.04 2.69
N ILE A 491 17.07 16.77 2.38
CA ILE A 491 18.41 16.16 2.45
C ILE A 491 19.38 16.82 1.47
N GLY A 492 18.89 17.35 0.35
CA GLY A 492 19.72 17.85 -0.75
C GLY A 492 20.24 16.74 -1.66
N LEU A 493 19.49 15.65 -1.79
CA LEU A 493 19.79 14.61 -2.77
C LEU A 493 19.67 15.20 -4.17
N ALA A 494 20.69 14.99 -5.01
CA ALA A 494 20.73 15.54 -6.38
C ALA A 494 20.62 17.08 -6.46
N SER A 495 21.06 17.81 -5.43
CA SER A 495 21.07 19.28 -5.46
C SER A 495 22.30 19.90 -6.16
N GLY A 496 23.15 19.06 -6.78
CA GLY A 496 24.36 19.44 -7.51
C GLY A 496 24.42 18.79 -8.90
N GLU A 497 25.43 17.97 -9.15
CA GLU A 497 25.62 17.32 -10.46
C GLU A 497 24.72 16.08 -10.66
N GLY A 498 24.06 15.61 -9.60
CA GLY A 498 23.16 14.45 -9.62
C GLY A 498 21.80 14.69 -10.29
N GLU A 499 20.92 13.68 -10.23
CA GLU A 499 19.54 13.76 -10.72
C GLU A 499 18.62 12.77 -10.00
N VAL A 500 17.42 13.20 -9.62
CA VAL A 500 16.31 12.31 -9.24
C VAL A 500 15.42 12.10 -10.46
N ILE A 501 15.23 10.86 -10.88
CA ILE A 501 14.24 10.48 -11.89
C ILE A 501 13.06 9.86 -11.16
N VAL A 502 11.87 10.43 -11.28
CA VAL A 502 10.63 9.86 -10.71
C VAL A 502 9.73 9.39 -11.84
N THR A 503 9.21 8.15 -11.76
CA THR A 503 8.26 7.64 -12.75
C THR A 503 6.98 7.14 -12.09
N ASP A 504 5.84 7.49 -12.68
CA ASP A 504 4.52 7.00 -12.30
C ASP A 504 3.58 7.15 -13.50
N MET A 505 2.78 6.13 -13.82
CA MET A 505 1.85 6.19 -14.95
C MET A 505 0.48 6.76 -14.58
N ASP A 506 0.20 6.94 -13.28
CA ASP A 506 -1.11 7.30 -12.79
C ASP A 506 -1.32 8.82 -12.81
N THR A 507 -2.59 9.19 -12.99
CA THR A 507 -3.08 10.54 -12.73
C THR A 507 -3.51 10.73 -11.29
N ILE A 508 -3.57 11.97 -10.83
CA ILE A 508 -4.00 12.33 -9.48
C ILE A 508 -5.53 12.21 -9.36
N GLU A 509 -5.99 11.52 -8.31
CA GLU A 509 -7.40 11.37 -7.95
C GLU A 509 -7.74 12.14 -6.66
N LYS A 510 -9.03 12.41 -6.40
CA LYS A 510 -9.49 13.06 -5.16
C LYS A 510 -9.06 12.30 -3.90
N SER A 511 -9.18 10.97 -3.92
CA SER A 511 -8.83 10.08 -2.81
C SER A 511 -7.34 10.08 -2.45
N ASN A 512 -6.49 10.59 -3.35
CA ASN A 512 -5.05 10.66 -3.16
C ASN A 512 -4.64 11.82 -2.24
N LEU A 513 -5.39 12.92 -2.28
CA LEU A 513 -5.05 14.20 -1.62
C LEU A 513 -4.92 14.07 -0.10
N ASN A 514 -5.62 13.12 0.53
CA ASN A 514 -5.53 12.86 1.97
C ASN A 514 -4.14 12.36 2.45
N ARG A 515 -3.29 11.84 1.57
CA ARG A 515 -1.95 11.32 1.94
C ARG A 515 -0.82 11.66 0.97
N GLN A 516 -1.14 12.23 -0.19
CA GLN A 516 -0.18 12.65 -1.22
C GLN A 516 -0.09 14.17 -1.21
N PHE A 517 0.47 14.72 -0.14
CA PHE A 517 0.38 16.13 0.23
C PHE A 517 1.05 17.11 -0.76
N LEU A 518 1.82 16.61 -1.72
CA LEU A 518 2.39 17.41 -2.80
C LEU A 518 1.34 17.87 -3.82
N PHE A 519 0.15 17.25 -3.81
CA PHE A 519 -0.92 17.53 -4.74
C PHE A 519 -1.98 18.44 -4.13
N ARG A 520 -2.71 19.16 -4.99
CA ARG A 520 -3.85 20.00 -4.62
C ARG A 520 -5.11 19.55 -5.36
N PRO A 521 -6.31 19.97 -4.90
CA PRO A 521 -7.55 19.72 -5.65
C PRO A 521 -7.51 20.19 -7.12
N SER A 522 -6.75 21.25 -7.42
CA SER A 522 -6.53 21.75 -8.78
C SER A 522 -5.65 20.86 -9.67
N ASP A 523 -5.02 19.83 -9.10
CA ASP A 523 -4.11 18.92 -9.81
C ASP A 523 -4.76 17.60 -10.19
N VAL A 524 -6.00 17.35 -9.77
CA VAL A 524 -6.77 16.16 -10.17
C VAL A 524 -6.76 16.04 -11.70
N THR A 525 -6.56 14.82 -12.21
CA THR A 525 -6.33 14.46 -13.63
C THR A 525 -4.93 14.76 -14.20
N LYS A 526 -4.06 15.50 -13.51
CA LYS A 526 -2.66 15.64 -13.92
C LYS A 526 -1.84 14.41 -13.54
N MET A 527 -0.69 14.22 -14.18
CA MET A 527 0.22 13.11 -13.88
C MET A 527 0.91 13.33 -12.53
N LYS A 528 0.97 12.27 -11.71
CA LYS A 528 1.55 12.34 -10.35
C LYS A 528 3.02 12.75 -10.37
N SER A 529 3.83 12.11 -11.22
CA SER A 529 5.29 12.31 -11.29
C SER A 529 5.67 13.75 -11.64
N ASP A 530 5.08 14.32 -12.69
CA ASP A 530 5.36 15.69 -13.12
C ASP A 530 4.93 16.73 -12.08
N THR A 531 3.74 16.54 -11.51
CA THR A 531 3.20 17.44 -10.49
C THR A 531 4.04 17.41 -9.21
N ALA A 532 4.45 16.20 -8.78
CA ALA A 532 5.29 16.04 -7.60
C ALA A 532 6.68 16.67 -7.81
N ALA A 533 7.28 16.47 -8.99
CA ALA A 533 8.55 17.10 -9.35
C ALA A 533 8.47 18.64 -9.33
N ALA A 534 7.36 19.21 -9.81
CA ALA A 534 7.13 20.65 -9.78
C ALA A 534 6.96 21.18 -8.34
N ALA A 535 6.18 20.49 -7.50
CA ALA A 535 5.98 20.88 -6.10
C ALA A 535 7.30 20.86 -5.30
N VAL A 536 8.12 19.83 -5.50
CA VAL A 536 9.39 19.64 -4.81
C VAL A 536 10.43 20.69 -5.19
N LYS A 537 10.47 21.13 -6.46
CA LYS A 537 11.32 22.26 -6.89
C LYS A 537 10.99 23.56 -6.17
N GLN A 538 9.75 23.74 -5.71
CA GLN A 538 9.40 24.91 -4.89
C GLN A 538 9.95 24.78 -3.46
N MET A 539 10.05 23.55 -2.92
CA MET A 539 10.62 23.29 -1.59
C MET A 539 12.14 23.44 -1.59
N ASN A 540 12.79 22.94 -2.64
CA ASN A 540 14.21 23.13 -2.86
C ASN A 540 14.51 23.45 -4.34
N PRO A 541 14.79 24.72 -4.68
CA PRO A 541 15.12 25.10 -6.06
C PRO A 541 16.38 24.41 -6.62
N SER A 542 17.29 23.95 -5.76
CA SER A 542 18.54 23.32 -6.17
C SER A 542 18.36 21.86 -6.60
N ILE A 543 17.26 21.20 -6.24
CA ILE A 543 17.07 19.79 -6.61
C ILE A 543 16.89 19.61 -8.12
N ARG A 544 17.65 18.71 -8.70
CA ARG A 544 17.50 18.30 -10.10
C ARG A 544 16.60 17.08 -10.16
N ILE A 545 15.38 17.29 -10.64
CA ILE A 545 14.36 16.24 -10.73
C ILE A 545 13.62 16.27 -12.08
N THR A 546 13.41 15.06 -12.62
CA THR A 546 12.74 14.80 -13.90
C THR A 546 11.59 13.81 -13.68
N GLY A 547 10.39 14.19 -14.15
CA GLY A 547 9.17 13.36 -14.11
C GLY A 547 9.00 12.55 -15.38
N HIS A 548 8.85 11.23 -15.24
CA HIS A 548 8.50 10.29 -16.29
C HIS A 548 7.10 9.71 -16.05
N GLN A 549 6.45 9.27 -17.11
CA GLN A 549 5.06 8.79 -17.08
C GLN A 549 4.94 7.29 -17.43
N ASN A 550 6.05 6.55 -17.28
CA ASN A 550 6.15 5.20 -17.80
C ASN A 550 5.87 4.18 -16.69
N ARG A 551 5.00 3.21 -16.98
CA ARG A 551 4.84 2.03 -16.12
C ARG A 551 6.11 1.21 -16.18
N VAL A 552 6.78 1.04 -15.04
CA VAL A 552 7.98 0.23 -14.97
C VAL A 552 7.62 -1.25 -15.11
N GLY A 553 8.37 -1.95 -15.97
CA GLY A 553 8.15 -3.34 -16.31
C GLY A 553 8.81 -3.69 -17.65
N PRO A 554 8.70 -4.96 -18.10
CA PRO A 554 9.41 -5.45 -19.29
C PRO A 554 9.13 -4.65 -20.57
N GLU A 555 7.96 -4.00 -20.66
CA GLU A 555 7.57 -3.20 -21.83
C GLU A 555 8.34 -1.88 -21.97
N THR A 556 8.98 -1.40 -20.89
CA THR A 556 9.65 -0.10 -20.82
C THR A 556 11.18 -0.20 -20.70
N GLU A 557 11.75 -1.40 -20.86
CA GLU A 557 13.21 -1.62 -20.85
C GLU A 557 13.96 -0.90 -22.00
N ARG A 558 13.23 -0.37 -22.99
CA ARG A 558 13.81 0.54 -24.01
C ARG A 558 14.06 1.95 -23.52
N VAL A 559 13.33 2.37 -22.50
CA VAL A 559 13.46 3.68 -21.85
C VAL A 559 14.42 3.55 -20.67
N TYR A 560 14.25 2.49 -19.88
CA TYR A 560 15.08 2.16 -18.72
C TYR A 560 16.05 1.03 -19.09
N ASP A 561 16.92 1.32 -20.05
CA ASP A 561 17.89 0.38 -20.60
C ASP A 561 19.16 0.28 -19.72
N ASP A 562 20.19 -0.36 -20.25
CA ASP A 562 21.44 -0.60 -19.54
C ASP A 562 22.14 0.72 -19.17
N ASP A 563 22.19 1.70 -20.08
CA ASP A 563 22.83 2.99 -19.82
C ASP A 563 22.11 3.76 -18.71
N PHE A 564 20.77 3.69 -18.71
CA PHE A 564 19.97 4.27 -17.64
C PHE A 564 20.36 3.68 -16.29
N PHE A 565 20.27 2.36 -16.13
CA PHE A 565 20.51 1.72 -14.82
C PHE A 565 21.99 1.81 -14.41
N GLU A 566 22.95 1.64 -15.32
CA GLU A 566 24.37 1.69 -15.01
C GLU A 566 24.77 3.07 -14.44
N SER A 567 24.11 4.14 -14.90
CA SER A 567 24.33 5.51 -14.42
C SER A 567 23.78 5.81 -13.03
N LEU A 568 22.94 4.95 -12.44
CA LEU A 568 22.32 5.20 -11.14
C LEU A 568 23.26 4.87 -9.97
N ASP A 569 23.11 5.61 -8.87
CA ASP A 569 23.74 5.29 -7.59
C ASP A 569 22.84 4.41 -6.71
N GLY A 570 21.52 4.49 -6.89
CA GLY A 570 20.55 3.69 -6.16
C GLY A 570 19.12 3.83 -6.67
N VAL A 571 18.24 2.97 -6.15
CA VAL A 571 16.81 2.92 -6.49
C VAL A 571 16.00 2.98 -5.19
N ALA A 572 14.88 3.71 -5.22
CA ALA A 572 13.89 3.72 -4.14
C ALA A 572 12.51 3.34 -4.68
N ASN A 573 11.89 2.34 -4.07
CA ASN A 573 10.54 1.90 -4.43
C ASN A 573 9.48 2.65 -3.61
N ALA A 574 8.41 3.05 -4.30
CA ALA A 574 7.20 3.65 -3.74
C ALA A 574 5.95 3.00 -4.36
N LEU A 575 5.97 1.67 -4.42
CA LEU A 575 5.04 0.83 -5.17
C LEU A 575 3.86 0.36 -4.31
N ASP A 576 2.79 -0.11 -4.96
CA ASP A 576 1.56 -0.59 -4.30
C ASP A 576 1.23 -2.05 -4.64
N ASN A 577 2.05 -2.72 -5.45
CA ASN A 577 1.86 -4.12 -5.86
C ASN A 577 3.18 -4.91 -5.80
N VAL A 578 3.08 -6.21 -5.56
CA VAL A 578 4.24 -7.12 -5.39
C VAL A 578 4.96 -7.35 -6.72
N ASP A 579 4.24 -7.45 -7.84
CA ASP A 579 4.85 -7.75 -9.15
C ASP A 579 5.87 -6.68 -9.59
N ALA A 580 5.54 -5.40 -9.40
CA ALA A 580 6.45 -4.30 -9.70
C ALA A 580 7.67 -4.29 -8.76
N ARG A 581 7.49 -4.64 -7.48
CA ARG A 581 8.60 -4.77 -6.51
C ARG A 581 9.57 -5.86 -6.95
N MET A 582 9.04 -7.04 -7.25
CA MET A 582 9.82 -8.18 -7.74
C MET A 582 10.53 -7.87 -9.07
N TYR A 583 9.91 -7.08 -9.95
CA TYR A 583 10.55 -6.61 -11.18
C TYR A 583 11.73 -5.69 -10.87
N MET A 584 11.55 -4.68 -10.02
CA MET A 584 12.62 -3.75 -9.67
C MET A 584 13.76 -4.42 -8.92
N ASP A 585 13.46 -5.33 -8.01
CA ASP A 585 14.44 -6.14 -7.30
C ASP A 585 15.34 -6.92 -8.27
N ARG A 586 14.77 -7.66 -9.22
CA ARG A 586 15.54 -8.37 -10.25
C ARG A 586 16.42 -7.43 -11.09
N ARG A 587 15.92 -6.23 -11.44
CA ARG A 587 16.72 -5.24 -12.17
C ARG A 587 17.87 -4.71 -11.30
N CYS A 588 17.63 -4.43 -10.03
CA CYS A 588 18.67 -3.97 -9.10
C CYS A 588 19.74 -5.04 -8.84
N VAL A 589 19.36 -6.32 -8.70
CA VAL A 589 20.30 -7.45 -8.65
C VAL A 589 21.13 -7.52 -9.93
N TYR A 590 20.48 -7.44 -11.10
CA TYR A 590 21.16 -7.45 -12.38
C TYR A 590 22.12 -6.26 -12.56
N TYR A 591 21.76 -5.03 -12.21
CA TYR A 591 22.67 -3.88 -12.36
C TYR A 591 23.56 -3.62 -11.15
N ARG A 592 23.48 -4.48 -10.12
CA ARG A 592 24.20 -4.34 -8.84
C ARG A 592 23.98 -2.96 -8.22
N LYS A 593 22.71 -2.55 -8.14
CA LYS A 593 22.30 -1.26 -7.56
C LYS A 593 21.63 -1.47 -6.20
N PRO A 594 21.95 -0.63 -5.20
CA PRO A 594 21.19 -0.59 -3.95
C PRO A 594 19.71 -0.34 -4.20
N LEU A 595 18.87 -1.02 -3.44
CA LEU A 595 17.42 -0.85 -3.47
C LEU A 595 16.89 -0.57 -2.06
N LEU A 596 16.17 0.54 -1.93
CA LEU A 596 15.40 0.90 -0.76
C LEU A 596 13.93 0.54 -0.98
N GLU A 597 13.43 -0.44 -0.24
CA GLU A 597 12.06 -0.97 -0.33
C GLU A 597 11.24 -0.57 0.89
N SER A 598 9.94 -0.29 0.68
CA SER A 598 9.02 0.03 1.76
C SER A 598 7.56 -0.25 1.43
N GLY A 599 6.78 -0.55 2.47
CA GLY A 599 5.36 -0.87 2.36
C GLY A 599 4.55 -0.31 3.53
N THR A 600 3.26 -0.05 3.28
CA THR A 600 2.30 0.39 4.29
C THR A 600 0.96 -0.31 4.12
N LEU A 601 0.31 -0.68 5.22
CA LEU A 601 -1.05 -1.18 5.29
C LEU A 601 -1.74 -0.63 6.54
N GLY A 602 -2.59 0.38 6.37
CA GLY A 602 -3.19 1.11 7.47
C GLY A 602 -2.14 1.68 8.42
N THR A 603 -2.14 1.25 9.68
CA THR A 603 -1.15 1.63 10.71
C THR A 603 0.15 0.83 10.66
N LYS A 604 0.21 -0.23 9.84
CA LYS A 604 1.37 -1.12 9.70
C LYS A 604 2.32 -0.60 8.62
N GLY A 605 3.62 -0.74 8.84
CA GLY A 605 4.63 -0.36 7.87
C GLY A 605 5.90 -1.19 7.99
N ASN A 606 6.60 -1.36 6.88
CA ASN A 606 7.88 -2.05 6.82
C ASN A 606 8.89 -1.32 5.91
N VAL A 607 10.17 -1.47 6.23
CA VAL A 607 11.32 -1.00 5.45
C VAL A 607 12.30 -2.14 5.29
N GLN A 608 12.78 -2.34 4.06
CA GLN A 608 13.82 -3.31 3.75
C GLN A 608 14.89 -2.65 2.89
N VAL A 609 16.15 -2.90 3.23
CA VAL A 609 17.30 -2.41 2.47
C VAL A 609 18.02 -3.58 1.81
N VAL A 610 18.30 -3.44 0.51
CA VAL A 610 18.97 -4.44 -0.31
C VAL A 610 20.28 -3.84 -0.85
N ILE A 611 21.41 -4.35 -0.36
CA ILE A 611 22.75 -3.86 -0.64
C ILE A 611 23.52 -4.88 -1.47
N PRO A 612 24.02 -4.49 -2.66
CA PRO A 612 24.82 -5.36 -3.51
C PRO A 612 26.00 -5.99 -2.77
N PHE A 613 26.18 -7.28 -2.98
CA PHE A 613 27.28 -8.09 -2.39
C PHE A 613 27.26 -8.18 -0.86
N LEU A 614 26.16 -7.80 -0.20
CA LEU A 614 26.06 -7.83 1.26
C LEU A 614 24.79 -8.57 1.71
N THR A 615 23.62 -8.12 1.28
CA THR A 615 22.33 -8.63 1.78
C THR A 615 21.66 -9.57 0.77
N GLU A 616 20.66 -10.31 1.24
CA GLU A 616 19.68 -10.92 0.35
C GLU A 616 18.91 -9.88 -0.50
N SER A 617 18.16 -10.35 -1.50
CA SER A 617 17.27 -9.55 -2.33
C SER A 617 15.84 -9.55 -1.78
N TYR A 618 14.96 -8.66 -2.25
CA TYR A 618 13.54 -8.69 -1.85
C TYR A 618 12.90 -10.05 -2.20
N SER A 619 13.21 -10.59 -3.38
CA SER A 619 12.67 -11.86 -3.89
C SER A 619 13.20 -13.11 -3.15
N SER A 620 14.18 -12.96 -2.25
CA SER A 620 14.75 -14.09 -1.48
C SER A 620 13.82 -14.59 -0.38
N SER A 621 12.89 -13.74 0.06
CA SER A 621 11.89 -14.04 1.08
C SER A 621 10.49 -14.17 0.46
N GLN A 622 9.62 -14.98 1.07
CA GLN A 622 8.26 -15.21 0.56
C GLN A 622 7.22 -14.64 1.52
N ASP A 623 6.47 -13.64 1.05
CA ASP A 623 5.28 -13.14 1.73
C ASP A 623 4.12 -14.15 1.63
N PRO A 624 3.24 -14.23 2.65
CA PRO A 624 2.04 -15.04 2.57
C PRO A 624 1.18 -14.63 1.35
N PRO A 625 0.75 -15.59 0.51
CA PRO A 625 -0.07 -15.26 -0.65
C PRO A 625 -1.45 -14.72 -0.23
N GLU A 626 -2.08 -13.91 -1.08
CA GLU A 626 -3.47 -13.54 -0.91
C GLU A 626 -4.33 -14.81 -0.79
N LYS A 627 -5.22 -14.86 0.20
CA LYS A 627 -6.18 -15.95 0.33
C LYS A 627 -7.12 -15.94 -0.88
N SER A 628 -7.06 -16.97 -1.70
CA SER A 628 -8.02 -17.18 -2.79
C SER A 628 -9.27 -17.87 -2.26
N ILE A 629 -10.44 -17.42 -2.71
CA ILE A 629 -11.72 -18.07 -2.38
C ILE A 629 -11.90 -19.26 -3.35
N PRO A 630 -12.25 -20.46 -2.86
CA PRO A 630 -12.52 -21.61 -3.73
C PRO A 630 -13.58 -21.30 -4.79
N ILE A 631 -13.41 -21.82 -6.00
CA ILE A 631 -14.30 -21.51 -7.14
C ILE A 631 -15.72 -22.00 -6.85
N CYS A 632 -15.87 -23.19 -6.25
CA CYS A 632 -17.18 -23.73 -5.88
C CYS A 632 -17.91 -22.86 -4.84
N THR A 633 -17.17 -22.25 -3.91
CA THR A 633 -17.71 -21.30 -2.92
C THR A 633 -18.24 -20.04 -3.60
N LEU A 634 -17.47 -19.45 -4.54
CA LEU A 634 -17.93 -18.28 -5.30
C LEU A 634 -19.15 -18.61 -6.18
N LYS A 635 -19.11 -19.73 -6.91
CA LYS A 635 -20.14 -20.09 -7.89
C LYS A 635 -21.45 -20.60 -7.28
N ASN A 636 -21.40 -21.39 -6.20
CA ASN A 636 -22.58 -22.12 -5.73
C ASN A 636 -22.85 -22.02 -4.23
N PHE A 637 -21.83 -21.85 -3.38
CA PHE A 637 -21.97 -21.98 -1.92
C PHE A 637 -21.34 -20.80 -1.15
N PRO A 638 -21.74 -19.55 -1.40
CA PRO A 638 -21.29 -18.41 -0.60
C PRO A 638 -21.83 -18.51 0.83
N ASN A 639 -21.06 -17.99 1.79
CA ASN A 639 -21.44 -17.94 3.21
C ASN A 639 -21.03 -16.63 3.89
N ALA A 640 -20.30 -15.77 3.18
CA ALA A 640 -19.83 -14.48 3.65
C ALA A 640 -20.01 -13.44 2.54
N ILE A 641 -20.10 -12.16 2.91
CA ILE A 641 -20.37 -11.09 1.96
C ILE A 641 -19.23 -10.93 0.94
N GLU A 642 -17.99 -11.20 1.37
CA GLU A 642 -16.78 -11.22 0.55
C GLU A 642 -16.92 -12.16 -0.65
N HIS A 643 -17.57 -13.32 -0.47
CA HIS A 643 -17.80 -14.29 -1.55
C HIS A 643 -18.75 -13.72 -2.60
N THR A 644 -19.82 -13.05 -2.16
CA THR A 644 -20.79 -12.45 -3.08
C THR A 644 -20.24 -11.20 -3.77
N LEU A 645 -19.34 -10.44 -3.13
CA LEU A 645 -18.68 -9.27 -3.70
C LEU A 645 -17.65 -9.65 -4.75
N GLN A 646 -16.82 -10.67 -4.48
CA GLN A 646 -15.91 -11.21 -5.48
C GLN A 646 -16.69 -11.79 -6.68
N TRP A 647 -17.78 -12.52 -6.42
CA TRP A 647 -18.67 -12.98 -7.49
C TRP A 647 -19.26 -11.82 -8.30
N ALA A 648 -19.75 -10.76 -7.65
CA ALA A 648 -20.32 -9.60 -8.34
C ALA A 648 -19.26 -8.84 -9.18
N ARG A 649 -18.02 -8.80 -8.71
CA ARG A 649 -16.88 -8.24 -9.46
C ARG A 649 -16.56 -9.07 -10.70
N ASP A 650 -16.59 -10.40 -10.58
CA ASP A 650 -16.39 -11.33 -11.70
C ASP A 650 -17.55 -11.23 -12.71
N GLU A 651 -18.79 -11.08 -12.24
CA GLU A 651 -19.96 -10.81 -13.10
C GLU A 651 -19.82 -9.49 -13.85
N PHE A 652 -19.33 -8.43 -13.21
CA PHE A 652 -19.08 -7.15 -13.89
C PHE A 652 -18.10 -7.32 -15.06
N GLU A 653 -16.96 -7.97 -14.83
CA GLU A 653 -15.96 -8.26 -15.88
C GLU A 653 -16.54 -9.15 -16.99
N GLY A 654 -17.26 -10.20 -16.59
CA GLY A 654 -17.84 -11.20 -17.48
C GLY A 654 -19.01 -10.70 -18.32
N LEU A 655 -19.69 -9.62 -17.90
CA LEU A 655 -20.81 -9.04 -18.63
C LEU A 655 -20.39 -7.82 -19.48
N PHE A 656 -19.55 -6.94 -18.93
CA PHE A 656 -19.33 -5.60 -19.51
C PHE A 656 -17.93 -5.37 -20.10
N LYS A 657 -16.96 -6.26 -19.84
CA LYS A 657 -15.59 -6.13 -20.37
C LYS A 657 -15.19 -7.26 -21.31
N GLN A 658 -15.21 -8.51 -20.84
CA GLN A 658 -14.68 -9.63 -21.61
C GLN A 658 -15.48 -9.91 -22.90
N PRO A 659 -16.83 -9.95 -22.90
CA PRO A 659 -17.59 -10.16 -24.13
C PRO A 659 -17.34 -9.11 -25.22
N PRO A 660 -17.40 -7.79 -24.95
CA PRO A 660 -17.13 -6.80 -25.99
C PRO A 660 -15.66 -6.81 -26.44
N GLU A 661 -14.68 -7.11 -25.57
CA GLU A 661 -13.29 -7.28 -25.99
C GLU A 661 -13.12 -8.45 -26.97
N ASN A 662 -13.71 -9.60 -26.65
CA ASN A 662 -13.67 -10.79 -27.50
C ASN A 662 -14.36 -10.52 -28.84
N ALA A 663 -15.52 -9.86 -28.83
CA ALA A 663 -16.22 -9.46 -30.05
C ALA A 663 -15.38 -8.48 -30.87
N MET A 664 -14.75 -7.48 -30.26
CA MET A 664 -13.86 -6.56 -30.98
C MET A 664 -12.64 -7.27 -31.57
N GLN A 665 -12.03 -8.23 -30.87
CA GLN A 665 -10.93 -9.02 -31.39
C GLN A 665 -11.37 -9.91 -32.55
N TYR A 666 -12.54 -10.55 -32.45
CA TYR A 666 -13.15 -11.31 -33.56
C TYR A 666 -13.31 -10.44 -34.82
N LEU A 667 -13.73 -9.18 -34.65
CA LEU A 667 -13.95 -8.26 -35.76
C LEU A 667 -12.67 -7.67 -36.36
N THR A 668 -11.59 -7.55 -35.58
CA THR A 668 -10.38 -6.79 -35.99
C THR A 668 -9.16 -7.66 -36.25
N ASP A 669 -9.11 -8.87 -35.71
CA ASP A 669 -7.97 -9.78 -35.84
C ASP A 669 -8.32 -10.99 -36.72
N PRO A 670 -7.79 -11.07 -37.95
CA PRO A 670 -8.03 -12.18 -38.86
C PRO A 670 -7.64 -13.56 -38.30
N LYS A 671 -6.80 -13.61 -37.26
CA LYS A 671 -6.32 -14.85 -36.63
C LYS A 671 -7.07 -15.19 -35.33
N PHE A 672 -8.08 -14.40 -34.94
CA PHE A 672 -8.84 -14.65 -33.71
C PHE A 672 -9.40 -16.07 -33.67
N MET A 673 -10.14 -16.48 -34.72
CA MET A 673 -10.74 -17.81 -34.80
C MET A 673 -9.69 -18.93 -34.69
N GLU A 674 -8.55 -18.79 -35.36
CA GLU A 674 -7.47 -19.77 -35.30
C GLU A 674 -6.90 -19.91 -33.88
N ARG A 675 -6.72 -18.78 -33.17
CA ARG A 675 -6.20 -18.79 -31.80
C ARG A 675 -7.22 -19.33 -30.80
N THR A 676 -8.47 -18.89 -30.90
CA THR A 676 -9.55 -19.29 -29.97
C THR A 676 -9.80 -20.79 -30.04
N LEU A 677 -9.77 -21.39 -31.24
CA LEU A 677 -9.94 -22.84 -31.41
C LEU A 677 -8.76 -23.67 -30.90
N LYS A 678 -7.60 -23.06 -30.64
CA LYS A 678 -6.43 -23.72 -30.04
C LYS A 678 -6.42 -23.63 -28.51
N LEU A 679 -7.39 -22.94 -27.91
CA LEU A 679 -7.52 -22.87 -26.45
C LEU A 679 -7.93 -24.24 -25.88
N PRO A 680 -7.44 -24.61 -24.69
CA PRO A 680 -7.74 -25.89 -24.08
C PRO A 680 -9.18 -25.98 -23.54
N GLY A 681 -9.75 -27.19 -23.54
CA GLY A 681 -11.01 -27.50 -22.87
C GLY A 681 -12.24 -26.81 -23.48
N ALA A 682 -13.16 -26.35 -22.63
CA ALA A 682 -14.41 -25.70 -23.03
C ALA A 682 -14.25 -24.21 -23.41
N GLN A 683 -13.06 -23.62 -23.24
CA GLN A 683 -12.81 -22.19 -23.49
C GLN A 683 -13.19 -21.73 -24.92
N PRO A 684 -12.93 -22.50 -26.00
CA PRO A 684 -13.36 -22.08 -27.34
C PRO A 684 -14.88 -21.89 -27.44
N LEU A 685 -15.65 -22.77 -26.79
CA LEU A 685 -17.11 -22.71 -26.79
C LEU A 685 -17.60 -21.50 -25.99
N GLU A 686 -17.05 -21.25 -24.80
CA GLU A 686 -17.39 -20.12 -23.95
C GLU A 686 -17.12 -18.78 -24.64
N VAL A 687 -15.94 -18.64 -25.27
CA VAL A 687 -15.56 -17.40 -25.98
C VAL A 687 -16.45 -17.17 -27.20
N LEU A 688 -16.69 -18.19 -28.03
CA LEU A 688 -17.53 -18.03 -29.23
C LEU A 688 -19.01 -17.83 -28.89
N ASP A 689 -19.53 -18.45 -27.83
CA ASP A 689 -20.90 -18.20 -27.34
C ASP A 689 -21.05 -16.76 -26.83
N ALA A 690 -20.07 -16.24 -26.09
CA ALA A 690 -20.05 -14.84 -25.63
C ALA A 690 -20.00 -13.85 -26.81
N VAL A 691 -19.18 -14.12 -27.83
CA VAL A 691 -19.15 -13.32 -29.06
C VAL A 691 -20.51 -13.38 -29.75
N TYR A 692 -21.06 -14.58 -29.98
CA TYR A 692 -22.34 -14.76 -30.65
C TYR A 692 -23.48 -14.03 -29.94
N LYS A 693 -23.53 -14.09 -28.60
CA LYS A 693 -24.51 -13.34 -27.81
C LYS A 693 -24.35 -11.83 -27.99
N CYS A 694 -23.13 -11.33 -27.83
CA CYS A 694 -22.84 -9.90 -27.92
C CYS A 694 -23.16 -9.33 -29.31
N VAL A 695 -22.96 -10.12 -30.37
CA VAL A 695 -23.07 -9.65 -31.76
C VAL A 695 -24.37 -10.01 -32.47
N VAL A 696 -25.12 -11.01 -31.98
CA VAL A 696 -26.34 -11.49 -32.63
C VAL A 696 -27.55 -11.47 -31.71
N THR A 697 -27.53 -12.21 -30.60
CA THR A 697 -28.77 -12.47 -29.83
C THR A 697 -29.14 -11.36 -28.88
N ASP A 698 -28.15 -10.74 -28.24
CA ASP A 698 -28.37 -9.80 -27.14
C ASP A 698 -28.09 -8.35 -27.55
N CYS A 699 -27.92 -8.09 -28.85
CA CYS A 699 -27.63 -6.75 -29.37
C CYS A 699 -28.84 -5.81 -29.17
N PRO A 700 -28.74 -4.77 -28.32
CA PRO A 700 -29.83 -3.86 -28.05
C PRO A 700 -29.94 -2.78 -29.13
N HIS A 701 -31.17 -2.34 -29.43
CA HIS A 701 -31.44 -1.24 -30.37
C HIS A 701 -31.96 0.01 -29.65
N SER A 702 -32.35 -0.12 -28.38
CA SER A 702 -32.93 0.94 -27.57
C SER A 702 -32.62 0.74 -26.09
N TRP A 703 -32.81 1.80 -25.29
CA TRP A 703 -32.76 1.71 -23.83
C TRP A 703 -33.72 0.66 -23.25
N ALA A 704 -34.91 0.52 -23.85
CA ALA A 704 -35.90 -0.47 -23.40
C ALA A 704 -35.39 -1.91 -23.59
N ASP A 705 -34.61 -2.18 -24.64
CA ASP A 705 -33.97 -3.48 -24.84
C ASP A 705 -32.93 -3.76 -23.76
N CYS A 706 -32.14 -2.76 -23.37
CA CYS A 706 -31.18 -2.88 -22.26
C CYS A 706 -31.88 -3.18 -20.93
N VAL A 707 -33.02 -2.54 -20.67
CA VAL A 707 -33.87 -2.82 -19.48
C VAL A 707 -34.41 -4.24 -19.52
N ALA A 708 -34.92 -4.69 -20.68
CA ALA A 708 -35.42 -6.05 -20.85
C ALA A 708 -34.31 -7.10 -20.65
N TRP A 709 -33.11 -6.83 -21.14
CA TRP A 709 -31.92 -7.66 -20.91
C TRP A 709 -31.60 -7.74 -19.41
N ALA A 710 -31.47 -6.60 -18.73
CA ALA A 710 -31.14 -6.54 -17.31
C ALA A 710 -32.16 -7.27 -16.44
N ARG A 711 -33.47 -7.13 -16.73
CA ARG A 711 -34.55 -7.83 -16.02
C ARG A 711 -34.50 -9.35 -16.23
N ASN A 712 -34.20 -9.80 -17.45
CA ASN A 712 -34.07 -11.23 -17.75
C ASN A 712 -32.79 -11.82 -17.13
N HIS A 713 -31.70 -11.06 -17.11
CA HIS A 713 -30.47 -11.46 -16.44
C HIS A 713 -30.70 -11.59 -14.92
N TRP A 714 -31.39 -10.62 -14.30
CA TRP A 714 -31.82 -10.71 -12.90
C TRP A 714 -32.62 -12.00 -12.63
N GLN A 715 -33.58 -12.33 -13.50
CA GLN A 715 -34.37 -13.57 -13.37
C GLN A 715 -33.48 -14.80 -13.39
N CYS A 716 -32.52 -14.82 -14.32
CA CYS A 716 -31.60 -15.93 -14.51
C CYS A 716 -30.78 -16.16 -13.24
N GLN A 717 -30.13 -15.11 -12.74
CA GLN A 717 -29.16 -15.22 -11.65
C GLN A 717 -29.80 -15.47 -10.29
N TYR A 718 -30.79 -14.67 -9.90
CA TYR A 718 -31.29 -14.65 -8.52
C TYR A 718 -32.51 -15.55 -8.29
N SER A 719 -33.01 -16.19 -9.35
CA SER A 719 -34.20 -17.03 -9.29
C SER A 719 -34.02 -18.36 -10.02
N ASN A 720 -33.72 -18.36 -11.33
CA ASN A 720 -33.65 -19.59 -12.13
C ASN A 720 -32.46 -20.47 -11.74
N ASN A 721 -31.26 -19.88 -11.63
CA ASN A 721 -30.05 -20.61 -11.22
C ASN A 721 -30.20 -21.19 -9.80
N ILE A 722 -30.87 -20.46 -8.90
CA ILE A 722 -31.16 -20.94 -7.54
C ILE A 722 -32.16 -22.10 -7.56
N ARG A 723 -33.23 -22.02 -8.37
CA ARG A 723 -34.16 -23.15 -8.58
C ARG A 723 -33.46 -24.37 -9.15
N GLN A 724 -32.52 -24.19 -10.08
CA GLN A 724 -31.71 -25.29 -10.61
C GLN A 724 -30.84 -25.89 -9.51
N LEU A 725 -30.18 -25.07 -8.69
CA LEU A 725 -29.33 -25.52 -7.60
C LEU A 725 -30.13 -26.33 -6.55
N LEU A 726 -31.33 -25.88 -6.17
CA LEU A 726 -32.22 -26.58 -5.25
C LEU A 726 -32.84 -27.85 -5.86
N HIS A 727 -33.01 -27.91 -7.18
CA HIS A 727 -33.42 -29.14 -7.86
C HIS A 727 -32.31 -30.20 -7.81
N ASN A 728 -31.07 -29.77 -7.96
CA ASN A 728 -29.89 -30.62 -7.85
C ASN A 728 -29.61 -31.04 -6.41
N PHE A 729 -29.80 -30.13 -5.46
CA PHE A 729 -29.58 -30.35 -4.03
C PHE A 729 -30.80 -29.90 -3.20
N PRO A 730 -31.79 -30.78 -3.00
CA PRO A 730 -32.97 -30.45 -2.20
C PRO A 730 -32.61 -29.94 -0.79
N PRO A 731 -33.41 -29.02 -0.20
CA PRO A 731 -33.15 -28.46 1.13
C PRO A 731 -32.96 -29.48 2.25
N ASP A 732 -33.61 -30.64 2.14
CA ASP A 732 -33.59 -31.75 3.09
C ASP A 732 -32.59 -32.86 2.71
N GLN A 733 -31.79 -32.66 1.66
CA GLN A 733 -30.81 -33.66 1.22
C GLN A 733 -29.79 -33.98 2.32
N LEU A 734 -29.50 -35.27 2.47
CA LEU A 734 -28.43 -35.77 3.33
C LEU A 734 -27.18 -36.12 2.51
N THR A 735 -26.01 -35.98 3.14
CA THR A 735 -24.74 -36.48 2.63
C THR A 735 -24.65 -38.00 2.80
N SER A 736 -23.60 -38.62 2.24
CA SER A 736 -23.30 -40.03 2.44
C SER A 736 -23.07 -40.43 3.89
N SER A 737 -22.70 -39.49 4.77
CA SER A 737 -22.55 -39.70 6.21
C SER A 737 -23.85 -39.54 7.00
N GLY A 738 -24.97 -39.23 6.34
CA GLY A 738 -26.26 -38.99 6.98
C GLY A 738 -26.40 -37.58 7.60
N ALA A 739 -25.42 -36.70 7.42
CA ALA A 739 -25.50 -35.30 7.84
C ALA A 739 -26.28 -34.46 6.81
N PRO A 740 -26.94 -33.35 7.21
CA PRO A 740 -27.57 -32.43 6.25
C PRO A 740 -26.56 -31.83 5.28
N PHE A 741 -26.87 -31.86 3.98
CA PHE A 741 -26.02 -31.28 2.93
C PHE A 741 -25.81 -29.78 3.14
N TRP A 742 -26.91 -29.06 3.45
CA TRP A 742 -26.91 -27.65 3.77
C TRP A 742 -26.59 -27.41 5.25
N SER A 743 -25.31 -27.55 5.60
CA SER A 743 -24.79 -27.28 6.94
C SER A 743 -23.41 -26.63 6.90
N GLY A 744 -23.01 -25.98 8.00
CA GLY A 744 -21.73 -25.31 8.14
C GLY A 744 -21.51 -24.25 7.04
N PRO A 745 -20.50 -24.40 6.16
CA PRO A 745 -20.17 -23.41 5.13
C PRO A 745 -21.15 -23.36 3.96
N LYS A 746 -22.14 -24.28 3.89
CA LYS A 746 -23.15 -24.32 2.82
C LYS A 746 -24.50 -23.81 3.35
N ARG A 747 -24.79 -22.53 3.11
CA ARG A 747 -26.10 -21.93 3.40
C ARG A 747 -27.12 -22.37 2.35
N CYS A 748 -28.30 -22.81 2.78
CA CYS A 748 -29.37 -23.23 1.85
C CYS A 748 -29.97 -21.99 1.19
N PRO A 749 -29.97 -21.88 -0.15
CA PRO A 749 -30.49 -20.69 -0.79
C PRO A 749 -32.01 -20.73 -0.99
N HIS A 750 -32.60 -19.58 -1.30
CA HIS A 750 -33.99 -19.47 -1.75
C HIS A 750 -34.09 -18.55 -3.00
N PRO A 751 -34.97 -18.88 -3.97
CA PRO A 751 -35.12 -18.06 -5.17
C PRO A 751 -35.86 -16.77 -4.87
N LEU A 752 -35.39 -15.65 -5.41
CA LEU A 752 -36.06 -14.35 -5.25
C LEU A 752 -37.15 -14.15 -6.30
N GLU A 753 -38.15 -13.34 -5.92
CA GLU A 753 -39.20 -12.85 -6.80
C GLU A 753 -39.00 -11.35 -7.07
N PHE A 754 -39.05 -10.96 -8.36
CA PHE A 754 -38.78 -9.58 -8.73
C PHE A 754 -39.91 -8.66 -8.26
N SER A 755 -39.56 -7.46 -7.83
CA SER A 755 -40.53 -6.44 -7.43
C SER A 755 -40.01 -5.06 -7.79
N THR A 756 -40.86 -4.25 -8.43
CA THR A 756 -40.56 -2.84 -8.72
C THR A 756 -40.66 -1.94 -7.48
N SER A 757 -41.14 -2.46 -6.35
CA SER A 757 -41.20 -1.73 -5.08
C SER A 757 -39.97 -1.99 -4.20
N ASN A 758 -39.07 -2.88 -4.59
CA ASN A 758 -37.83 -3.14 -3.88
C ASN A 758 -36.70 -2.33 -4.53
N ASP A 759 -36.13 -1.38 -3.78
CA ASP A 759 -35.08 -0.49 -4.29
C ASP A 759 -33.83 -1.26 -4.74
N LEU A 760 -33.42 -2.31 -4.03
CA LEU A 760 -32.27 -3.14 -4.39
C LEU A 760 -32.46 -3.82 -5.76
N HIS A 761 -33.68 -4.28 -6.04
CA HIS A 761 -34.02 -4.90 -7.32
C HIS A 761 -33.97 -3.86 -8.45
N MET A 762 -34.48 -2.66 -8.18
CA MET A 762 -34.50 -1.55 -9.13
C MET A 762 -33.08 -1.00 -9.39
N ASP A 763 -32.24 -0.92 -8.37
CA ASP A 763 -30.84 -0.47 -8.45
C ASP A 763 -30.03 -1.39 -9.37
N TYR A 764 -30.20 -2.71 -9.21
CA TYR A 764 -29.57 -3.68 -10.09
C TYR A 764 -29.95 -3.46 -11.55
N VAL A 765 -31.26 -3.39 -11.85
CA VAL A 765 -31.73 -3.22 -13.23
C VAL A 765 -31.24 -1.90 -13.82
N LEU A 766 -31.30 -0.82 -13.04
CA LEU A 766 -30.87 0.50 -13.49
C LEU A 766 -29.38 0.52 -13.82
N ALA A 767 -28.52 0.01 -12.93
CA ALA A 767 -27.09 -0.03 -13.14
C ALA A 767 -26.71 -0.97 -14.29
N ALA A 768 -27.25 -2.21 -14.29
CA ALA A 768 -26.97 -3.19 -15.34
C ALA A 768 -27.41 -2.71 -16.72
N ALA A 769 -28.59 -2.09 -16.85
CA ALA A 769 -29.06 -1.56 -18.12
C ALA A 769 -28.18 -0.39 -18.61
N ASN A 770 -27.75 0.51 -17.71
CA ASN A 770 -26.89 1.65 -18.06
C ASN A 770 -25.51 1.18 -18.54
N LEU A 771 -24.90 0.22 -17.85
CA LEU A 771 -23.64 -0.39 -18.27
C LEU A 771 -23.78 -1.11 -19.62
N PHE A 772 -24.87 -1.86 -19.81
CA PHE A 772 -25.13 -2.51 -21.09
C PHE A 772 -25.32 -1.49 -22.22
N ALA A 773 -26.04 -0.38 -21.99
CA ALA A 773 -26.19 0.70 -22.96
C ALA A 773 -24.86 1.36 -23.32
N GLN A 774 -24.01 1.66 -22.32
CA GLN A 774 -22.68 2.24 -22.52
C GLN A 774 -21.80 1.33 -23.39
N MET A 775 -21.86 0.02 -23.17
CA MET A 775 -21.12 -0.98 -23.95
C MET A 775 -21.42 -0.90 -25.45
N TYR A 776 -22.67 -0.62 -25.84
CA TYR A 776 -23.10 -0.44 -27.23
C TYR A 776 -23.12 1.02 -27.71
N GLY A 777 -22.75 1.99 -26.86
CA GLY A 777 -22.79 3.41 -27.19
C GLY A 777 -24.20 4.00 -27.29
N LEU A 778 -25.18 3.40 -26.61
CA LEU A 778 -26.56 3.88 -26.52
C LEU A 778 -26.73 4.85 -25.33
N PRO A 779 -27.65 5.82 -25.42
CA PRO A 779 -27.96 6.69 -24.29
C PRO A 779 -28.66 5.90 -23.17
N GLY A 780 -28.15 6.04 -21.96
CA GLY A 780 -28.76 5.53 -20.74
C GLY A 780 -29.84 6.46 -20.16
N SER A 781 -30.48 6.04 -19.07
CA SER A 781 -31.45 6.85 -18.33
C SER A 781 -31.37 6.61 -16.82
N THR A 782 -31.68 7.63 -16.04
CA THR A 782 -31.82 7.59 -14.57
C THR A 782 -33.28 7.74 -14.11
N ASP A 783 -34.23 7.86 -15.03
CA ASP A 783 -35.66 8.00 -14.71
C ASP A 783 -36.27 6.67 -14.22
N ARG A 784 -36.37 6.52 -12.90
CA ARG A 784 -36.98 5.35 -12.26
C ARG A 784 -38.46 5.18 -12.62
N ALA A 785 -39.21 6.26 -12.80
CA ALA A 785 -40.64 6.17 -13.12
C ALA A 785 -40.85 5.63 -14.54
N GLY A 786 -40.04 6.09 -15.49
CA GLY A 786 -39.97 5.53 -16.84
C GLY A 786 -39.52 4.07 -16.84
N LEU A 787 -38.51 3.71 -16.03
CA LEU A 787 -38.03 2.34 -15.89
C LEU A 787 -39.14 1.36 -15.46
N VAL A 788 -39.96 1.73 -14.48
CA VAL A 788 -41.08 0.90 -14.02
C VAL A 788 -42.08 0.60 -15.14
N LYS A 789 -42.38 1.59 -16.00
CA LYS A 789 -43.31 1.39 -17.13
C LYS A 789 -42.77 0.37 -18.12
N ILE A 790 -41.48 0.45 -18.46
CA ILE A 790 -40.84 -0.51 -19.36
C ILE A 790 -40.88 -1.91 -18.75
N LEU A 791 -40.54 -2.04 -17.46
CA LEU A 791 -40.51 -3.32 -16.75
C LEU A 791 -41.86 -4.05 -16.72
N GLN A 792 -42.98 -3.33 -16.74
CA GLN A 792 -44.33 -3.92 -16.82
C GLN A 792 -44.60 -4.62 -18.16
N GLU A 793 -43.89 -4.23 -19.22
CA GLU A 793 -44.05 -4.78 -20.57
C GLU A 793 -43.04 -5.91 -20.87
N VAL A 794 -41.98 -6.06 -20.05
CA VAL A 794 -40.95 -7.07 -20.25
C VAL A 794 -41.51 -8.48 -20.04
N LYS A 795 -41.39 -9.31 -21.07
CA LYS A 795 -41.74 -10.74 -21.00
C LYS A 795 -40.58 -11.53 -20.41
N VAL A 796 -40.82 -12.14 -19.26
CA VAL A 796 -39.87 -13.02 -18.58
C VAL A 796 -40.19 -14.47 -18.93
N PRO A 797 -39.26 -15.23 -19.56
CA PRO A 797 -39.48 -16.63 -19.89
C PRO A 797 -39.71 -17.49 -18.64
N THR A 798 -40.64 -18.44 -18.71
CA THR A 798 -40.83 -19.45 -17.66
C THR A 798 -39.63 -20.39 -17.61
N PHE A 799 -39.13 -20.67 -16.40
CA PHE A 799 -38.01 -21.57 -16.18
C PHE A 799 -38.45 -22.90 -15.57
N THR A 800 -37.94 -24.00 -16.13
CA THR A 800 -38.12 -25.35 -15.60
C THR A 800 -36.73 -25.97 -15.37
N PRO A 801 -36.39 -26.37 -14.12
CA PRO A 801 -35.12 -27.04 -13.84
C PRO A 801 -34.94 -28.30 -14.70
N ARG A 802 -33.71 -28.55 -15.14
CA ARG A 802 -33.36 -29.72 -15.97
C ARG A 802 -32.65 -30.78 -15.14
N SER A 803 -33.04 -32.04 -15.32
CA SER A 803 -32.31 -33.19 -14.76
C SER A 803 -31.03 -33.47 -15.56
N GLY A 804 -29.94 -33.82 -14.88
CA GLY A 804 -28.65 -34.14 -15.51
C GLY A 804 -27.66 -32.97 -15.63
N VAL A 805 -28.01 -31.77 -15.17
CA VAL A 805 -27.04 -30.67 -14.99
C VAL A 805 -26.07 -31.06 -13.86
N LYS A 806 -24.77 -31.07 -14.12
CA LYS A 806 -23.76 -31.38 -13.09
C LYS A 806 -23.30 -30.09 -12.41
N ILE A 807 -23.43 -30.04 -11.08
CA ILE A 807 -22.92 -28.94 -10.26
C ILE A 807 -21.85 -29.52 -9.34
N HIS A 808 -20.65 -28.97 -9.39
CA HIS A 808 -19.51 -29.43 -8.60
C HIS A 808 -19.62 -28.93 -7.16
N VAL A 809 -19.41 -29.83 -6.20
CA VAL A 809 -19.50 -29.54 -4.76
C VAL A 809 -18.14 -29.13 -4.19
N SER A 810 -17.05 -29.49 -4.88
CA SER A 810 -15.67 -29.13 -4.50
C SER A 810 -14.81 -28.80 -5.71
N ASP A 811 -13.74 -28.04 -5.49
CA ASP A 811 -12.79 -27.68 -6.55
C ASP A 811 -12.04 -28.92 -7.10
N GLN A 812 -11.85 -29.96 -6.28
CA GLN A 812 -11.29 -31.24 -6.72
C GLN A 812 -12.20 -31.95 -7.75
N GLU A 813 -13.51 -31.91 -7.55
CA GLU A 813 -14.48 -32.43 -8.51
C GLU A 813 -14.50 -31.63 -9.82
N LEU A 814 -14.29 -30.31 -9.74
CA LEU A 814 -14.22 -29.42 -10.91
C LEU A 814 -12.96 -29.70 -11.74
N GLN A 815 -11.80 -29.88 -11.09
CA GLN A 815 -10.53 -30.14 -11.76
C GLN A 815 -10.44 -31.55 -12.37
N SER A 816 -11.09 -32.54 -11.74
CA SER A 816 -11.10 -33.93 -12.23
C SER A 816 -12.07 -34.17 -13.38
N SER A 817 -13.02 -33.26 -13.62
CA SER A 817 -13.87 -33.31 -14.81
C SER A 817 -13.14 -32.76 -16.03
N ASN A 818 -12.56 -33.65 -16.84
CA ASN A 818 -12.29 -33.35 -18.25
C ASN A 818 -13.63 -33.09 -18.94
N SER A 819 -13.97 -31.83 -19.16
CA SER A 819 -15.16 -31.46 -19.90
C SER A 819 -15.01 -32.00 -21.33
N SER A 820 -15.81 -32.99 -21.71
CA SER A 820 -15.98 -33.36 -23.11
C SER A 820 -16.53 -32.14 -23.84
N VAL A 821 -15.77 -31.59 -24.78
CA VAL A 821 -16.20 -30.47 -25.61
C VAL A 821 -17.40 -30.94 -26.43
N ASP A 822 -18.51 -30.21 -26.36
CA ASP A 822 -19.64 -30.42 -27.26
C ASP A 822 -19.28 -29.84 -28.64
N ASP A 823 -18.48 -30.59 -29.38
CA ASP A 823 -17.96 -30.19 -30.69
C ASP A 823 -19.08 -29.84 -31.67
N SER A 824 -20.26 -30.48 -31.52
CA SER A 824 -21.44 -30.19 -32.32
C SER A 824 -21.92 -28.75 -32.15
N LYS A 825 -22.01 -28.26 -30.91
CA LYS A 825 -22.43 -26.89 -30.60
C LYS A 825 -21.37 -25.86 -31.02
N LEU A 826 -20.10 -26.22 -30.92
CA LEU A 826 -19.00 -25.39 -31.39
C LEU A 826 -19.03 -25.19 -32.91
N GLU A 827 -19.29 -26.25 -33.68
CA GLU A 827 -19.47 -26.15 -35.14
C GLU A 827 -20.70 -25.31 -35.51
N GLU A 828 -21.81 -25.45 -34.78
CA GLU A 828 -23.00 -24.64 -35.00
C GLU A 828 -22.70 -23.13 -34.83
N LEU A 829 -22.00 -22.74 -33.75
CA LEU A 829 -21.62 -21.35 -33.51
C LEU A 829 -20.71 -20.79 -34.61
N LYS A 830 -19.77 -21.59 -35.12
CA LYS A 830 -18.90 -21.18 -36.24
C LYS A 830 -19.71 -20.79 -37.48
N THR A 831 -20.79 -21.53 -37.77
CA THR A 831 -21.63 -21.26 -38.93
C THR A 831 -22.58 -20.07 -38.73
N LYS A 832 -23.02 -19.81 -37.50
CA LYS A 832 -23.97 -18.75 -37.17
C LYS A 832 -23.33 -17.38 -36.91
N LEU A 833 -22.03 -17.34 -36.62
CA LEU A 833 -21.31 -16.09 -36.39
C LEU A 833 -21.25 -15.26 -37.69
N PRO A 834 -21.68 -13.99 -37.66
CA PRO A 834 -21.73 -13.13 -38.83
C PRO A 834 -20.33 -12.73 -39.29
N SER A 835 -20.14 -12.47 -40.59
CA SER A 835 -18.84 -12.02 -41.09
C SER A 835 -18.48 -10.65 -40.51
N PRO A 836 -17.19 -10.37 -40.21
CA PRO A 836 -16.77 -9.08 -39.65
C PRO A 836 -17.19 -7.85 -40.47
N GLU A 837 -17.36 -8.01 -41.78
CA GLU A 837 -17.76 -6.96 -42.73
C GLU A 837 -19.23 -6.52 -42.56
N SER A 838 -20.06 -7.32 -41.89
CA SER A 838 -21.49 -7.04 -41.67
C SER A 838 -21.77 -6.15 -40.45
N PHE A 839 -20.74 -5.75 -39.70
CA PHE A 839 -20.86 -5.08 -38.41
C PHE A 839 -20.84 -3.55 -38.52
N GLN A 840 -21.89 -2.87 -38.05
CA GLN A 840 -22.07 -1.41 -38.22
C GLN A 840 -21.99 -0.57 -36.93
N PHE A 841 -21.75 -1.18 -35.77
CA PHE A 841 -21.66 -0.44 -34.49
C PHE A 841 -20.36 -0.74 -33.74
N LYS A 842 -19.97 0.18 -32.86
CA LYS A 842 -18.72 0.10 -32.08
C LYS A 842 -19.03 -0.32 -30.65
N LEU A 843 -18.40 -1.40 -30.22
CA LEU A 843 -18.42 -1.85 -28.82
C LEU A 843 -17.38 -1.09 -27.99
N ASN A 844 -17.75 -0.79 -26.74
CA ASN A 844 -16.89 -0.12 -25.76
C ASN A 844 -16.80 -1.01 -24.51
N PRO A 845 -15.76 -1.85 -24.38
CA PRO A 845 -15.49 -2.57 -23.14
C PRO A 845 -15.37 -1.60 -21.96
N ILE A 846 -16.00 -1.94 -20.85
CA ILE A 846 -16.02 -1.10 -19.66
C ILE A 846 -14.89 -1.52 -18.73
N GLU A 847 -13.92 -0.62 -18.53
CA GLU A 847 -12.88 -0.80 -17.52
C GLU A 847 -13.41 -0.42 -16.15
N PHE A 848 -13.20 -1.30 -15.16
CA PHE A 848 -13.68 -1.06 -13.81
C PHE A 848 -12.94 0.11 -13.16
N GLU A 849 -13.71 1.15 -12.82
CA GLU A 849 -13.30 2.28 -12.00
C GLU A 849 -14.16 2.35 -10.73
N LYS A 850 -13.51 2.27 -9.57
CA LYS A 850 -14.13 2.24 -8.24
C LYS A 850 -14.31 3.64 -7.63
N ASP A 851 -13.51 4.61 -8.08
CA ASP A 851 -13.40 5.94 -7.47
C ASP A 851 -14.25 7.01 -8.17
N ASP A 852 -15.04 6.62 -9.18
CA ASP A 852 -16.08 7.43 -9.80
C ASP A 852 -17.46 6.89 -9.45
N ASP A 853 -18.21 7.67 -8.67
CA ASP A 853 -19.56 7.29 -8.20
C ASP A 853 -20.67 7.54 -9.24
N THR A 854 -20.34 8.04 -10.43
CA THR A 854 -21.30 8.40 -11.49
C THR A 854 -21.38 7.38 -12.63
N ASN A 855 -20.46 6.41 -12.66
CA ASN A 855 -20.31 5.45 -13.77
C ASN A 855 -21.14 4.17 -13.62
N PHE A 856 -21.90 4.01 -12.54
CA PHE A 856 -22.70 2.81 -12.20
C PHE A 856 -21.92 1.52 -11.87
N HIS A 857 -20.59 1.55 -11.82
CA HIS A 857 -19.78 0.34 -11.55
C HIS A 857 -20.04 -0.21 -10.15
N MET A 858 -19.84 0.64 -9.13
CA MET A 858 -20.07 0.24 -7.74
C MET A 858 -21.56 0.03 -7.46
N ASP A 859 -22.45 0.77 -8.11
CA ASP A 859 -23.90 0.57 -8.00
C ASP A 859 -24.30 -0.85 -8.43
N PHE A 860 -23.78 -1.30 -9.58
CA PHE A 860 -23.98 -2.67 -10.05
C PHE A 860 -23.40 -3.69 -9.07
N ILE A 861 -22.14 -3.54 -8.65
CA ILE A 861 -21.49 -4.53 -7.77
C ILE A 861 -22.23 -4.66 -6.43
N VAL A 862 -22.60 -3.53 -5.81
CA VAL A 862 -23.33 -3.52 -4.54
C VAL A 862 -24.68 -4.22 -4.71
N ALA A 863 -25.46 -3.82 -5.72
CA ALA A 863 -26.78 -4.40 -5.93
C ALA A 863 -26.68 -5.89 -6.27
N ALA A 864 -25.75 -6.28 -7.14
CA ALA A 864 -25.56 -7.65 -7.56
C ALA A 864 -25.13 -8.56 -6.41
N SER A 865 -24.21 -8.08 -5.57
CA SER A 865 -23.73 -8.80 -4.38
C SER A 865 -24.83 -8.93 -3.33
N ASN A 866 -25.54 -7.86 -3.00
CA ASN A 866 -26.56 -7.88 -1.95
C ASN A 866 -27.78 -8.72 -2.34
N LEU A 867 -28.16 -8.76 -3.62
CA LEU A 867 -29.19 -9.69 -4.12
C LEU A 867 -28.77 -11.16 -3.91
N ARG A 868 -27.50 -11.47 -4.22
CA ARG A 868 -26.96 -12.81 -3.98
C ARG A 868 -26.80 -13.09 -2.49
N ALA A 869 -26.51 -12.08 -1.67
CA ALA A 869 -26.48 -12.22 -0.22
C ALA A 869 -27.86 -12.60 0.31
N GLU A 870 -28.92 -11.94 -0.17
CA GLU A 870 -30.32 -12.27 0.15
C GLU A 870 -30.69 -13.70 -0.24
N ASN A 871 -30.26 -14.18 -1.42
CA ASN A 871 -30.48 -15.58 -1.81
C ASN A 871 -29.98 -16.60 -0.77
N TYR A 872 -28.90 -16.31 -0.04
CA TYR A 872 -28.23 -17.23 0.88
C TYR A 872 -28.34 -16.78 2.35
N ASP A 873 -29.24 -15.85 2.64
CA ASP A 873 -29.43 -15.25 3.98
C ASP A 873 -28.13 -14.67 4.57
N ILE A 874 -27.25 -14.12 3.73
CA ILE A 874 -26.01 -13.46 4.14
C ILE A 874 -26.33 -11.99 4.44
N PRO A 875 -25.86 -11.41 5.57
CA PRO A 875 -26.03 -10.00 5.85
C PRO A 875 -25.44 -9.12 4.73
N PRO A 876 -26.22 -8.14 4.18
CA PRO A 876 -25.74 -7.28 3.10
C PRO A 876 -24.62 -6.35 3.56
N ALA A 877 -23.83 -5.85 2.60
CA ALA A 877 -22.87 -4.76 2.83
C ALA A 877 -23.35 -3.44 2.24
N ASP A 878 -22.97 -2.35 2.87
CA ASP A 878 -23.13 -1.02 2.29
C ASP A 878 -22.10 -0.75 1.19
N ARG A 879 -22.29 0.34 0.43
CA ARG A 879 -21.38 0.75 -0.64
C ARG A 879 -19.93 0.90 -0.14
N HIS A 880 -19.74 1.41 1.07
CA HIS A 880 -18.42 1.68 1.63
C HIS A 880 -17.62 0.38 1.84
N LYS A 881 -18.21 -0.63 2.48
CA LYS A 881 -17.62 -1.96 2.67
C LYS A 881 -17.50 -2.71 1.35
N SER A 882 -18.49 -2.62 0.46
CA SER A 882 -18.43 -3.24 -0.85
C SER A 882 -17.29 -2.69 -1.71
N LYS A 883 -17.08 -1.37 -1.68
CA LYS A 883 -15.98 -0.70 -2.39
C LYS A 883 -14.61 -1.09 -1.86
N LEU A 884 -14.47 -1.31 -0.55
CA LEU A 884 -13.23 -1.83 0.06
C LEU A 884 -12.83 -3.17 -0.57
N ILE A 885 -13.77 -4.11 -0.56
CA ILE A 885 -13.52 -5.51 -0.92
C ILE A 885 -13.43 -5.65 -2.44
N ALA A 886 -14.44 -5.21 -3.19
CA ALA A 886 -14.48 -5.37 -4.64
C ALA A 886 -13.44 -4.51 -5.37
N GLY A 887 -13.12 -3.34 -4.79
CA GLY A 887 -12.08 -2.46 -5.29
C GLY A 887 -10.66 -2.84 -4.88
N LYS A 888 -10.49 -3.92 -4.08
CA LYS A 888 -9.22 -4.32 -3.44
C LYS A 888 -8.48 -3.11 -2.86
N ILE A 889 -9.21 -2.25 -2.15
CA ILE A 889 -8.66 -1.00 -1.62
C ILE A 889 -7.71 -1.33 -0.47
N ILE A 890 -6.46 -0.89 -0.60
CA ILE A 890 -5.49 -0.92 0.50
C ILE A 890 -5.76 0.27 1.43
N PRO A 891 -6.09 0.04 2.72
CA PRO A 891 -6.19 1.10 3.72
C PRO A 891 -4.85 1.82 3.89
N ALA A 892 -4.87 3.14 4.00
CA ALA A 892 -3.64 3.94 4.09
C ALA A 892 -3.91 5.28 4.78
N ILE A 893 -2.90 5.76 5.52
CA ILE A 893 -2.94 7.03 6.25
C ILE A 893 -1.58 7.73 6.19
N ALA A 894 -1.57 9.07 6.18
CA ALA A 894 -0.36 9.87 6.01
C ALA A 894 0.69 9.68 7.13
N THR A 895 0.25 9.39 8.36
CA THR A 895 1.11 9.19 9.54
C THR A 895 2.07 8.02 9.37
N THR A 896 1.57 6.84 9.02
CA THR A 896 2.39 5.65 8.79
C THR A 896 3.29 5.82 7.58
N THR A 897 2.81 6.45 6.50
CA THR A 897 3.64 6.76 5.32
C THR A 897 4.84 7.65 5.69
N ALA A 898 4.60 8.75 6.42
CA ALA A 898 5.68 9.64 6.86
C ALA A 898 6.68 8.91 7.78
N ALA A 899 6.17 8.09 8.71
CA ALA A 899 7.00 7.35 9.64
C ALA A 899 7.94 6.35 8.93
N VAL A 900 7.39 5.54 8.02
CA VAL A 900 8.14 4.57 7.21
C VAL A 900 9.18 5.27 6.34
N VAL A 901 8.81 6.36 5.67
CA VAL A 901 9.74 7.08 4.79
C VAL A 901 10.87 7.75 5.56
N GLY A 902 10.61 8.24 6.78
CA GLY A 902 11.65 8.68 7.69
C GLY A 902 12.73 7.62 7.89
N LEU A 903 12.32 6.37 8.15
CA LEU A 903 13.25 5.24 8.29
C LEU A 903 13.97 4.88 6.99
N VAL A 904 13.29 4.90 5.84
CA VAL A 904 13.92 4.66 4.53
C VAL A 904 15.05 5.66 4.28
N CYS A 905 14.83 6.94 4.58
CA CYS A 905 15.83 7.97 4.36
C CYS A 905 17.01 7.91 5.35
N LEU A 906 16.85 7.27 6.51
CA LEU A 906 17.99 6.96 7.39
C LEU A 906 18.89 5.89 6.75
N GLU A 907 18.31 4.85 6.16
CA GLU A 907 19.08 3.83 5.44
C GLU A 907 19.72 4.41 4.17
N LEU A 908 19.06 5.33 3.46
CA LEU A 908 19.64 6.07 2.32
C LEU A 908 20.97 6.74 2.69
N ILE A 909 21.05 7.37 3.87
CA ILE A 909 22.26 8.04 4.34
C ILE A 909 23.42 7.05 4.49
N LYS A 910 23.14 5.82 4.93
CA LYS A 910 24.14 4.74 5.04
C LYS A 910 24.58 4.24 3.67
N VAL A 911 23.64 4.10 2.73
CA VAL A 911 23.93 3.71 1.34
C VAL A 911 24.85 4.73 0.67
N VAL A 912 24.56 6.02 0.79
CA VAL A 912 25.38 7.08 0.18
C VAL A 912 26.78 7.16 0.79
N GLN A 913 26.91 6.85 2.09
CA GLN A 913 28.22 6.73 2.75
C GLN A 913 28.98 5.45 2.37
N GLY A 914 28.32 4.47 1.74
CA GLY A 914 28.94 3.21 1.33
C GLY A 914 29.23 2.26 2.49
N HIS A 915 28.33 2.20 3.48
CA HIS A 915 28.41 1.26 4.59
C HIS A 915 28.52 -0.19 4.10
N LYS A 916 29.42 -0.98 4.71
CA LYS A 916 29.74 -2.36 4.30
C LYS A 916 29.44 -3.39 5.36
N LYS A 917 29.14 -2.98 6.59
CA LYS A 917 28.84 -3.87 7.69
C LYS A 917 27.34 -4.16 7.73
N LEU A 918 26.97 -5.41 7.96
CA LEU A 918 25.56 -5.82 7.96
C LEU A 918 24.82 -5.20 9.15
N GLU A 919 25.49 -5.17 10.31
CA GLU A 919 24.95 -4.73 11.59
C GLU A 919 24.54 -3.24 11.64
N THR A 920 25.06 -2.42 10.71
CA THR A 920 24.74 -0.99 10.63
C THR A 920 23.44 -0.72 9.89
N TYR A 921 23.03 -1.61 8.98
CA TYR A 921 21.74 -1.51 8.30
C TYR A 921 20.61 -2.04 9.18
N LYS A 922 19.40 -1.50 9.01
CA LYS A 922 18.21 -1.94 9.75
C LYS A 922 17.01 -2.09 8.83
N ASN A 923 16.44 -3.30 8.78
CA ASN A 923 15.08 -3.51 8.31
C ASN A 923 14.11 -3.11 9.43
N GLY A 924 13.14 -2.26 9.12
CA GLY A 924 12.21 -1.70 10.11
C GLY A 924 10.82 -2.29 9.97
N PHE A 925 10.15 -2.54 11.10
CA PHE A 925 8.76 -3.00 11.17
C PHE A 925 8.02 -2.18 12.21
N MET A 926 6.82 -1.71 11.89
CA MET A 926 6.01 -0.95 12.84
C MET A 926 4.53 -1.23 12.70
N ASN A 927 3.82 -1.08 13.81
CA ASN A 927 2.37 -0.97 13.83
C ASN A 927 1.97 0.13 14.81
N LEU A 928 1.58 1.29 14.28
CA LEU A 928 1.23 2.44 15.10
C LEU A 928 -0.09 2.24 15.87
N ALA A 929 -0.86 1.17 15.63
CA ALA A 929 -2.05 0.86 16.42
C ALA A 929 -1.72 0.23 17.80
N LEU A 930 -0.55 -0.42 17.91
CA LEU A 930 -0.11 -1.18 19.11
C LEU A 930 0.89 -0.44 20.00
N PRO A 931 1.26 0.80 19.65
CA PRO A 931 2.61 1.28 19.23
C PRO A 931 3.75 0.25 19.24
N PHE A 932 3.80 -0.59 18.22
CA PHE A 932 4.89 -1.54 18.03
C PHE A 932 5.95 -1.00 17.06
N PHE A 933 7.22 -1.15 17.43
CA PHE A 933 8.38 -0.90 16.59
C PHE A 933 9.38 -2.04 16.79
N ALA A 934 9.98 -2.51 15.71
CA ALA A 934 11.06 -3.47 15.74
C ALA A 934 12.00 -3.24 14.58
N TYR A 935 13.28 -3.50 14.84
CA TYR A 935 14.33 -3.43 13.84
C TYR A 935 15.11 -4.74 13.85
N SER A 936 15.51 -5.19 12.67
CA SER A 936 16.39 -6.34 12.52
C SER A 936 17.50 -5.99 11.55
N GLU A 937 18.65 -6.63 11.71
CA GLU A 937 19.68 -6.61 10.68
C GLU A 937 19.12 -7.28 9.41
N PRO A 938 19.47 -6.79 8.20
CA PRO A 938 19.16 -7.51 6.98
C PRO A 938 19.80 -8.89 6.97
N ILE A 939 19.18 -9.85 6.29
CA ILE A 939 19.79 -11.17 6.11
C ILE A 939 20.92 -11.05 5.10
N ALA A 940 22.08 -11.65 5.39
CA ALA A 940 23.20 -11.70 4.46
C ALA A 940 22.86 -12.52 3.21
N ALA A 941 23.43 -12.17 2.06
CA ALA A 941 23.25 -12.96 0.84
C ALA A 941 23.74 -14.41 1.09
N PRO A 942 22.92 -15.44 0.82
CA PRO A 942 23.35 -16.82 0.93
C PRO A 942 24.59 -17.08 0.07
N LYS A 943 25.56 -17.80 0.64
CA LYS A 943 26.82 -18.16 -0.01
C LYS A 943 26.78 -19.63 -0.41
N HIS A 944 26.97 -19.87 -1.70
CA HIS A 944 27.04 -21.18 -2.34
C HIS A 944 28.47 -21.43 -2.81
N LYS A 945 28.81 -22.70 -3.09
CA LYS A 945 30.15 -23.07 -3.56
C LYS A 945 30.09 -24.05 -4.70
N TYR A 946 31.01 -23.88 -5.65
CA TYR A 946 31.42 -24.90 -6.59
C TYR A 946 32.95 -24.98 -6.54
N TYR A 947 33.50 -26.17 -6.33
CA TYR A 947 34.89 -26.36 -5.90
C TYR A 947 35.23 -25.49 -4.67
N GLU A 948 36.29 -24.69 -4.75
CA GLU A 948 36.71 -23.70 -3.76
C GLU A 948 36.18 -22.28 -4.04
N THR A 949 35.41 -22.09 -5.11
CA THR A 949 34.87 -20.77 -5.48
C THR A 949 33.55 -20.53 -4.77
N GLU A 950 33.51 -19.49 -3.94
CA GLU A 950 32.31 -19.04 -3.25
C GLU A 950 31.56 -17.98 -4.09
N TRP A 951 30.25 -18.09 -4.13
CA TRP A 951 29.39 -17.15 -4.87
C TRP A 951 28.05 -16.92 -4.15
N SER A 952 27.37 -15.84 -4.52
CA SER A 952 26.08 -15.40 -4.01
C SER A 952 25.17 -14.90 -5.13
N LEU A 953 23.93 -14.53 -4.83
CA LEU A 953 22.99 -13.97 -5.82
C LEU A 953 23.52 -12.75 -6.61
N TRP A 954 24.55 -12.07 -6.09
CA TRP A 954 25.16 -10.88 -6.69
C TRP A 954 26.30 -11.19 -7.69
N ASP A 955 26.82 -12.41 -7.61
CA ASP A 955 27.89 -12.91 -8.47
C ASP A 955 27.32 -13.41 -9.80
N ARG A 956 28.15 -13.32 -10.84
CA ARG A 956 27.81 -13.76 -12.20
C ARG A 956 29.07 -13.95 -13.02
N PHE A 957 28.98 -14.78 -14.04
CA PHE A 957 30.00 -14.86 -15.08
C PHE A 957 29.81 -13.72 -16.09
N GLU A 958 30.88 -12.95 -16.31
CA GLU A 958 30.92 -11.92 -17.36
C GLU A 958 31.53 -12.52 -18.62
N VAL A 959 30.73 -12.68 -19.67
CA VAL A 959 31.18 -13.27 -20.95
C VAL A 959 31.02 -12.26 -22.06
N THR A 960 32.13 -11.93 -22.73
CA THR A 960 32.11 -11.05 -23.90
C THR A 960 31.77 -11.86 -25.14
N GLY A 961 30.63 -11.53 -25.76
CA GLY A 961 30.12 -12.25 -26.93
C GLY A 961 30.96 -12.02 -28.17
N MET A 962 31.37 -10.78 -28.44
CA MET A 962 32.24 -10.47 -29.58
C MET A 962 33.68 -10.92 -29.30
N GLN A 963 34.18 -11.82 -30.14
CA GLN A 963 35.54 -12.31 -30.08
C GLN A 963 36.51 -11.33 -30.74
N ALA A 964 37.82 -11.48 -30.49
CA ALA A 964 38.86 -10.60 -31.03
C ALA A 964 38.93 -10.56 -32.57
N ASN A 965 38.39 -11.59 -33.24
CA ASN A 965 38.29 -11.66 -34.71
C ASN A 965 37.08 -10.88 -35.28
N GLY A 966 36.26 -10.26 -34.44
CA GLY A 966 35.05 -9.53 -34.83
C GLY A 966 33.82 -10.42 -35.09
N GLU A 967 33.91 -11.72 -34.85
CA GLU A 967 32.79 -12.65 -34.92
C GLU A 967 32.20 -12.88 -33.52
N GLU A 968 30.91 -13.21 -33.46
CA GLU A 968 30.23 -13.53 -32.20
C GLU A 968 30.56 -14.97 -31.77
N MET A 969 30.73 -15.19 -30.47
CA MET A 969 30.96 -16.49 -29.86
C MET A 969 29.85 -17.47 -30.24
N THR A 970 30.26 -18.63 -30.73
CA THR A 970 29.36 -19.74 -31.04
C THR A 970 29.02 -20.56 -29.79
N LEU A 971 27.95 -21.36 -29.83
CA LEU A 971 27.62 -22.28 -28.73
C LEU A 971 28.78 -23.22 -28.38
N ARG A 972 29.50 -23.75 -29.37
CA ARG A 972 30.66 -24.61 -29.15
C ARG A 972 31.74 -23.88 -28.34
N GLN A 973 32.12 -22.67 -28.77
CA GLN A 973 33.10 -21.86 -28.06
C GLN A 973 32.63 -21.49 -26.64
N PHE A 974 31.33 -21.26 -26.46
CA PHE A 974 30.76 -20.99 -25.13
C PHE A 974 30.88 -22.21 -24.21
N LEU A 975 30.52 -23.41 -24.68
CA LEU A 975 30.68 -24.66 -23.92
C LEU A 975 32.16 -24.94 -23.61
N ASP A 976 33.04 -24.78 -24.61
CA ASP A 976 34.49 -24.96 -24.45
C ASP A 976 35.08 -23.94 -23.47
N TYR A 977 34.60 -22.69 -23.46
CA TYR A 977 35.03 -21.66 -22.51
C TYR A 977 34.77 -22.07 -21.06
N PHE A 978 33.56 -22.52 -20.74
CA PHE A 978 33.24 -22.98 -19.38
C PHE A 978 34.03 -24.24 -19.02
N LYS A 979 34.21 -25.16 -19.97
CA LYS A 979 34.98 -26.39 -19.73
C LYS A 979 36.47 -26.12 -19.48
N ASN A 980 37.08 -25.22 -20.24
CA ASN A 980 38.52 -24.98 -20.20
C ASN A 980 38.92 -23.95 -19.14
N GLU A 981 38.18 -22.84 -19.04
CA GLU A 981 38.54 -21.72 -18.16
C GLU A 981 37.97 -21.89 -16.75
N HIS A 982 36.74 -22.41 -16.64
CA HIS A 982 36.03 -22.57 -15.36
C HIS A 982 36.01 -24.01 -14.86
N GLN A 983 36.49 -24.97 -15.66
CA GLN A 983 36.41 -26.40 -15.37
C GLN A 983 34.97 -26.88 -15.12
N LEU A 984 33.99 -26.26 -15.77
CA LEU A 984 32.57 -26.59 -15.63
C LEU A 984 32.04 -27.18 -16.94
N GLU A 985 31.51 -28.40 -16.87
CA GLU A 985 30.87 -29.05 -18.01
C GLU A 985 29.38 -28.69 -18.05
N ILE A 986 29.00 -27.74 -18.91
CA ILE A 986 27.60 -27.34 -19.05
C ILE A 986 26.75 -28.54 -19.53
N THR A 987 25.74 -28.89 -18.74
CA THR A 987 24.76 -29.95 -19.03
C THR A 987 23.45 -29.36 -19.55
N MET A 988 23.11 -28.13 -19.15
CA MET A 988 21.94 -27.41 -19.65
C MET A 988 22.20 -25.90 -19.71
N LEU A 989 21.66 -25.24 -20.74
CA LEU A 989 21.78 -23.81 -20.97
C LEU A 989 20.44 -23.25 -21.43
N SER A 990 19.96 -22.21 -20.77
CA SER A 990 18.68 -21.58 -21.10
C SER A 990 18.74 -20.05 -21.05
N GLN A 991 17.79 -19.42 -21.76
CA GLN A 991 17.54 -17.99 -21.72
C GLN A 991 16.06 -17.78 -21.41
N GLY A 992 15.77 -17.36 -20.18
CA GLY A 992 14.40 -17.35 -19.65
C GLY A 992 13.75 -18.74 -19.80
N VAL A 993 12.58 -18.79 -20.43
CA VAL A 993 11.84 -20.06 -20.63
C VAL A 993 12.35 -20.90 -21.81
N SER A 994 13.37 -20.44 -22.55
CA SER A 994 13.86 -21.09 -23.78
C SER A 994 15.14 -21.90 -23.53
N MET A 995 15.06 -23.22 -23.66
CA MET A 995 16.22 -24.12 -23.57
C MET A 995 17.07 -24.06 -24.85
N LEU A 996 18.29 -23.52 -24.74
CA LEU A 996 19.22 -23.32 -25.85
C LEU A 996 20.08 -24.56 -26.10
N TYR A 997 20.50 -25.23 -25.02
CA TYR A 997 21.26 -26.47 -25.08
C TYR A 997 20.94 -27.39 -23.88
N SER A 998 21.00 -28.71 -24.10
CA SER A 998 21.04 -29.73 -23.06
C SER A 998 21.80 -30.98 -23.54
N PHE A 999 22.36 -31.74 -22.61
CA PHE A 999 23.15 -32.96 -22.90
C PHE A 999 22.31 -34.06 -23.58
N PHE A 1000 21.00 -34.10 -23.32
CA PHE A 1000 20.06 -35.07 -23.90
C PHE A 1000 19.44 -34.61 -25.24
N MET A 1001 19.91 -33.50 -25.82
CA MET A 1001 19.42 -33.08 -27.14
C MET A 1001 19.77 -34.11 -28.22
N PRO A 1002 18.86 -34.40 -29.16
CA PRO A 1002 19.15 -35.28 -30.29
C PRO A 1002 20.35 -34.78 -31.11
N ALA A 1003 21.22 -35.69 -31.54
CA ALA A 1003 22.46 -35.36 -32.25
C ALA A 1003 22.26 -34.43 -33.47
N ALA A 1004 21.15 -34.59 -34.20
CA ALA A 1004 20.80 -33.71 -35.31
C ALA A 1004 20.58 -32.25 -34.87
N LYS A 1005 19.83 -32.02 -33.78
CA LYS A 1005 19.60 -30.68 -33.22
C LYS A 1005 20.86 -30.07 -32.63
N LEU A 1006 21.71 -30.89 -32.01
CA LEU A 1006 22.98 -30.42 -31.47
C LEU A 1006 23.91 -29.93 -32.59
N LYS A 1007 24.05 -30.72 -33.66
CA LYS A 1007 24.85 -30.36 -34.85
C LYS A 1007 24.36 -29.08 -35.51
N GLU A 1008 23.05 -28.82 -35.51
CA GLU A 1008 22.46 -27.58 -36.03
C GLU A 1008 22.75 -26.33 -35.18
N ARG A 1009 23.12 -26.48 -33.90
CA ARG A 1009 23.25 -25.35 -32.97
C ARG A 1009 24.70 -25.04 -32.58
N LEU A 1010 25.58 -26.03 -32.53
CA LEU A 1010 26.95 -25.87 -32.00
C LEU A 1010 27.74 -24.74 -32.67
N ASP A 1011 27.63 -24.60 -33.99
CA ASP A 1011 28.41 -23.62 -34.75
C ASP A 1011 27.64 -22.31 -35.00
N LEU A 1012 26.45 -22.14 -34.39
CA LEU A 1012 25.69 -20.90 -34.49
C LEU A 1012 26.12 -19.91 -33.39
N PRO A 1013 26.11 -18.60 -33.68
CA PRO A 1013 26.22 -17.54 -32.69
C PRO A 1013 25.15 -17.65 -31.60
N MET A 1014 25.49 -17.28 -30.37
CA MET A 1014 24.56 -17.34 -29.23
C MET A 1014 23.26 -16.56 -29.49
N THR A 1015 23.33 -15.35 -30.05
CA THR A 1015 22.16 -14.52 -30.37
C THR A 1015 21.27 -15.14 -31.45
N GLU A 1016 21.85 -15.85 -32.41
CA GLU A 1016 21.11 -16.54 -33.47
C GLU A 1016 20.32 -17.72 -32.88
N ILE A 1017 20.92 -18.48 -31.97
CA ILE A 1017 20.26 -19.59 -31.27
C ILE A 1017 19.08 -19.06 -30.46
N VAL A 1018 19.29 -18.01 -29.67
CA VAL A 1018 18.22 -17.37 -28.88
C VAL A 1018 17.07 -16.94 -29.78
N THR A 1019 17.37 -16.29 -30.91
CA THR A 1019 16.36 -15.86 -31.87
C THR A 1019 15.60 -17.03 -32.49
N LYS A 1020 16.31 -18.11 -32.86
CA LYS A 1020 15.73 -19.30 -33.48
C LYS A 1020 14.82 -20.08 -32.51
N VAL A 1021 15.23 -20.22 -31.25
CA VAL A 1021 14.49 -20.99 -30.24
C VAL A 1021 13.30 -20.20 -29.69
N SER A 1022 13.50 -18.94 -29.31
CA SER A 1022 12.44 -18.08 -28.78
C SER A 1022 11.42 -17.65 -29.84
N LYS A 1023 11.79 -17.79 -31.13
CA LYS A 1023 11.04 -17.26 -32.30
C LYS A 1023 10.83 -15.74 -32.24
N LYS A 1024 11.66 -15.03 -31.47
CA LYS A 1024 11.62 -13.58 -31.31
C LYS A 1024 12.98 -12.99 -31.67
N LYS A 1025 12.98 -11.97 -32.54
CA LYS A 1025 14.22 -11.22 -32.85
C LYS A 1025 14.63 -10.39 -31.63
N LEU A 1026 15.91 -10.39 -31.31
CA LEU A 1026 16.48 -9.51 -30.29
C LEU A 1026 16.32 -8.03 -30.71
N GLY A 1027 15.93 -7.20 -29.75
CA GLY A 1027 15.81 -5.76 -29.98
C GLY A 1027 17.18 -5.11 -30.10
N LYS A 1028 17.32 -4.05 -30.92
CA LYS A 1028 18.58 -3.30 -31.08
C LYS A 1028 19.11 -2.65 -29.79
N HIS A 1029 18.26 -2.48 -28.78
CA HIS A 1029 18.58 -1.88 -27.48
C HIS A 1029 19.15 -2.90 -26.48
N VAL A 1030 19.05 -4.20 -26.75
CA VAL A 1030 19.56 -5.25 -25.87
C VAL A 1030 21.09 -5.28 -26.03
N LYS A 1031 21.84 -4.93 -24.98
CA LYS A 1031 23.31 -5.00 -25.01
C LYS A 1031 23.85 -6.29 -24.41
N ALA A 1032 23.13 -6.89 -23.47
CA ALA A 1032 23.49 -8.17 -22.88
C ALA A 1032 22.31 -9.13 -22.74
N LEU A 1033 22.60 -10.42 -22.64
CA LEU A 1033 21.66 -11.50 -22.38
C LEU A 1033 22.01 -12.18 -21.06
N VAL A 1034 20.97 -12.64 -20.36
CA VAL A 1034 21.13 -13.49 -19.16
C VAL A 1034 20.96 -14.94 -19.58
N PHE A 1035 21.95 -15.77 -19.27
CA PHE A 1035 21.85 -17.22 -19.42
C PHE A 1035 21.91 -17.93 -18.06
N GLU A 1036 21.03 -18.91 -17.91
CA GLU A 1036 21.00 -19.81 -16.76
C GLU A 1036 21.66 -21.14 -17.14
N LEU A 1037 22.48 -21.68 -16.24
CA LEU A 1037 23.29 -22.86 -16.45
C LEU A 1037 22.92 -23.97 -15.46
N CYS A 1038 22.96 -25.21 -15.93
CA CYS A 1038 23.28 -26.36 -15.07
C CYS A 1038 24.57 -26.97 -15.62
N CYS A 1039 25.46 -27.37 -14.72
CA CYS A 1039 26.76 -27.89 -15.10
C CYS A 1039 27.24 -28.93 -14.10
N ASN A 1040 28.07 -29.84 -14.61
CA ASN A 1040 28.79 -30.79 -13.79
C ASN A 1040 30.18 -30.27 -13.47
N ASP A 1041 30.66 -30.65 -12.30
CA ASP A 1041 32.03 -30.43 -11.89
C ASP A 1041 32.99 -31.51 -12.47
N THR A 1042 34.29 -31.45 -12.13
CA THR A 1042 35.29 -32.42 -12.60
C THR A 1042 35.06 -33.84 -12.07
N SER A 1043 34.21 -33.99 -11.05
CA SER A 1043 33.78 -35.25 -10.48
C SER A 1043 32.49 -35.79 -11.10
N ASP A 1044 31.96 -35.11 -12.13
CA ASP A 1044 30.72 -35.42 -12.84
C ASP A 1044 29.46 -35.29 -11.94
N GLU A 1045 29.55 -34.49 -10.88
CA GLU A 1045 28.42 -34.15 -10.00
C GLU A 1045 27.78 -32.82 -10.42
N ASP A 1046 26.45 -32.75 -10.40
CA ASP A 1046 25.70 -31.53 -10.73
C ASP A 1046 25.91 -30.46 -9.66
N VAL A 1047 26.31 -29.26 -10.08
CA VAL A 1047 26.63 -28.13 -9.19
C VAL A 1047 25.90 -26.87 -9.60
N GLU A 1048 25.42 -26.12 -8.60
CA GLU A 1048 24.80 -24.82 -8.80
C GLU A 1048 25.86 -23.73 -8.94
N VAL A 1049 25.73 -22.91 -9.98
CA VAL A 1049 26.70 -21.87 -10.34
C VAL A 1049 26.00 -20.55 -10.64
N PRO A 1050 26.72 -19.41 -10.59
CA PRO A 1050 26.16 -18.13 -10.98
C PRO A 1050 25.59 -18.11 -12.41
N TYR A 1051 24.63 -17.23 -12.65
CA TYR A 1051 24.15 -16.95 -14.00
C TYR A 1051 25.23 -16.25 -14.86
N VAL A 1052 25.03 -16.22 -16.17
CA VAL A 1052 25.93 -15.57 -17.12
C VAL A 1052 25.34 -14.27 -17.64
N ARG A 1053 26.09 -13.17 -17.55
CA ARG A 1053 25.86 -11.95 -18.33
C ARG A 1053 26.67 -12.05 -19.62
N TYR A 1054 25.99 -12.35 -20.72
CA TYR A 1054 26.57 -12.43 -22.05
C TYR A 1054 26.42 -11.10 -22.78
N THR A 1055 27.50 -10.34 -22.88
CA THR A 1055 27.51 -9.02 -23.51
C THR A 1055 27.64 -9.16 -25.02
N ILE A 1056 26.59 -8.78 -25.76
CA ILE A 1056 26.51 -8.94 -27.22
C ILE A 1056 27.48 -7.98 -27.92
N ARG A 1057 27.74 -6.79 -27.36
CA ARG A 1057 28.55 -5.72 -27.97
C ARG A 1057 29.31 -4.91 -26.94
#